data_AF-A0ABD1IRB6-F1
#
_entry.id   AF-A0ABD1IRB6-F1
#
_cell.length_a   1.000
_cell.length_b   1.000
_cell.length_c   1.000
_cell.angle_alpha   90.00
_cell.angle_beta   90.00
_cell.angle_gamma   90.00
#
_symmetry.space_group_name_H-M   'P 1'
#
loop_
_entity.id
_entity.type
_entity.pdbx_description
1 polymer ?
#
loop_
_entity_poly.entity_id
_entity_poly.type
_entity_poly.pdbx_seq_one_letter_code
_entity_poly.pdbx_strand_id
1 'polypeptide(L)'
;MEQKNQLRFDLQTYHRRLKLECYFEGKRQRRRTPFSLKSEWTPSLNKLPPNIKNLIRADNYALTHLNWGLRSKNNLNKEELQALKELQLNKHIVIKPADKGNAVVIMDREDYIWEGKRQLANQNHYTALHSPIYPETKNMVKIILENMKGEGYINTEQLLYLSEDSPRERRFYLLPKIHKDKATWSKPGKIPPGRPIVSDCNSETYRIAEYIEFYLNPISNLHPSYIKDTYHFLEKIKTIKIPQTAFLFTMDVESLYTNIDTNLGLETIKLWFQKYPNPNRPDKYLLQLLEISLRRNDFEFDSRFYLQIKGTAMGKKFAPSYANIFMANWEEKALDAFPLKPLHYYRFLDDIWGIWPFTMEDFIKFANHLNTFTPSIRIQYNIHGTEVNFLDTITYKGTHFNNTGFLDFKVYFKETDTHSLLHKTSFHPKHTYRGIVKSQLLRFHRICSDQNQFCKATKTLFSVLRTRGYSRSFLRYTLKSFLKEKPPTQTQKIIPMISTFSTNSVQLNRLIKCNFQKFLTNTNILQHHKIIAAYRRNKNLKDRLVKSKLPSLTSKQKEERNKTFQPRTWVTNHSTKQIYKITEILTSKTTNCIYLISCAKCTKQYVGQTKNSMVTRLYQHQYNIRHHKEINTHIVKHFLEHGLTSLRISGLQSDQSWTLHKRLRMEKHWIAKLDTKYPKGLNED
;
A
#
# COMPACT_ATOMS: atom_id res chain seq x y z
N MET A 1 -25.97 -10.68 0.08
CA MET A 1 -25.13 -11.87 -0.14
C MET A 1 -23.62 -11.57 0.01
N GLU A 2 -23.10 -10.52 -0.63
CA GLU A 2 -21.66 -10.18 -0.61
C GLU A 2 -21.09 -9.91 0.81
N GLN A 3 -21.78 -9.13 1.64
CA GLN A 3 -21.33 -8.86 3.02
C GLN A 3 -21.27 -10.12 3.89
N LYS A 4 -22.23 -11.05 3.72
CA LYS A 4 -22.25 -12.33 4.46
C LYS A 4 -21.06 -13.20 4.08
N ASN A 5 -20.75 -13.29 2.79
CA ASN A 5 -19.58 -14.02 2.30
C ASN A 5 -18.27 -13.38 2.77
N GLN A 6 -18.19 -12.05 2.77
CA GLN A 6 -17.03 -11.33 3.30
C GLN A 6 -16.82 -11.57 4.80
N LEU A 7 -17.86 -11.49 5.64
CA LEU A 7 -17.76 -11.79 7.07
C LEU A 7 -17.40 -13.25 7.33
N ARG A 8 -17.89 -14.17 6.51
CA ARG A 8 -17.51 -15.58 6.61
C ARG A 8 -16.04 -15.81 6.29
N PHE A 9 -15.51 -15.16 5.26
CA PHE A 9 -14.09 -15.20 4.93
C PHE A 9 -13.23 -14.55 6.02
N ASP A 10 -13.69 -13.44 6.60
CA ASP A 10 -13.04 -12.78 7.73
C ASP A 10 -12.95 -13.70 8.95
N LEU A 11 -14.05 -14.38 9.25
CA LEU A 11 -14.12 -15.35 10.33
C LEU A 11 -13.18 -16.53 10.09
N GLN A 12 -13.13 -17.07 8.86
CA GLN A 12 -12.19 -18.13 8.49
C GLN A 12 -10.73 -17.69 8.65
N THR A 13 -10.42 -16.44 8.29
CA THR A 13 -9.08 -15.88 8.47
C THR A 13 -8.73 -15.73 9.95
N TYR A 14 -9.69 -15.33 10.78
CA TYR A 14 -9.53 -15.30 12.24
C TYR A 14 -9.34 -16.71 12.82
N HIS A 15 -10.16 -17.69 12.43
CA HIS A 15 -10.00 -19.09 12.83
C HIS A 15 -8.64 -19.63 12.41
N ARG A 16 -8.13 -19.27 11.23
CA ARG A 16 -6.76 -19.61 10.83
C ARG A 16 -5.73 -19.07 11.82
N ARG A 17 -5.84 -17.81 12.26
CA ARG A 17 -4.92 -17.23 13.26
C ARG A 17 -5.02 -17.97 14.59
N LEU A 18 -6.23 -18.17 15.10
CA LEU A 18 -6.50 -18.92 16.34
C LEU A 18 -5.84 -20.31 16.29
N LYS A 19 -6.04 -21.03 15.19
CA LYS A 19 -5.48 -22.37 14.97
C LYS A 19 -3.95 -22.36 14.92
N LEU A 20 -3.34 -21.36 14.28
CA LEU A 20 -1.88 -21.23 14.22
C LEU A 20 -1.29 -20.88 15.59
N GLU A 21 -1.92 -19.95 16.33
CA GLU A 21 -1.47 -19.58 17.67
C GLU A 21 -1.52 -20.77 18.62
N CYS A 22 -2.62 -21.52 18.64
CA CYS A 22 -2.73 -22.73 19.44
C CYS A 22 -1.74 -23.83 18.99
N TYR A 23 -1.58 -24.06 17.69
CA TYR A 23 -0.69 -25.12 17.20
C TYR A 23 0.80 -24.86 17.47
N PHE A 24 1.20 -23.59 17.51
CA PHE A 24 2.58 -23.17 17.78
C PHE A 24 2.80 -22.67 19.21
N GLU A 25 1.79 -22.74 20.08
CA GLU A 25 1.93 -22.41 21.50
C GLU A 25 3.00 -23.32 22.12
N GLY A 26 3.99 -22.72 22.80
CA GLY A 26 5.14 -23.45 23.36
C GLY A 26 6.19 -23.96 22.36
N LYS A 27 5.98 -23.81 21.03
CA LYS A 27 6.96 -24.24 20.02
C LYS A 27 7.96 -23.13 19.70
N ARG A 28 9.22 -23.51 19.45
CA ARG A 28 10.26 -22.57 19.00
C ARG A 28 9.83 -21.94 17.67
N GLN A 29 9.65 -20.62 17.66
CA GLN A 29 9.33 -19.90 16.43
C GLN A 29 10.55 -19.94 15.51
N ARG A 30 10.42 -20.59 14.36
CA ARG A 30 11.42 -20.46 13.29
C ARG A 30 11.36 -19.03 12.76
N ARG A 31 12.54 -18.39 12.63
CA ARG A 31 12.64 -17.10 11.94
C ARG A 31 12.11 -17.30 10.52
N ARG A 32 11.17 -16.44 10.11
CA ARG A 32 10.61 -16.50 8.77
C ARG A 32 11.66 -16.03 7.78
N THR A 33 11.96 -16.85 6.78
CA THR A 33 12.84 -16.47 5.68
C THR A 33 12.24 -15.27 4.94
N PRO A 34 12.98 -14.16 4.77
CA PRO A 34 12.50 -12.99 4.04
C PRO A 34 12.29 -13.36 2.56
N PHE A 35 11.43 -12.59 1.89
CA PHE A 35 11.09 -12.80 0.47
C PHE A 35 10.47 -14.18 0.21
N SER A 36 9.54 -14.58 1.07
CA SER A 36 8.74 -15.81 0.92
C SER A 36 7.29 -15.49 0.61
N LEU A 37 6.68 -16.28 -0.27
CA LEU A 37 5.24 -16.21 -0.48
C LEU A 37 4.50 -16.48 0.84
N LYS A 38 3.33 -15.86 0.99
CA LYS A 38 2.54 -16.05 2.21
C LYS A 38 2.00 -17.49 2.23
N SER A 39 2.40 -18.26 3.24
CA SER A 39 1.91 -19.62 3.43
C SER A 39 0.38 -19.65 3.57
N GLU A 40 -0.25 -20.55 2.82
CA GLU A 40 -1.67 -20.89 2.93
C GLU A 40 -1.93 -22.09 3.85
N TRP A 41 -0.89 -22.71 4.42
CA TRP A 41 -1.04 -23.91 5.26
C TRP A 41 -1.74 -23.60 6.60
N THR A 42 -2.71 -24.42 7.00
CA THR A 42 -3.39 -24.33 8.31
C THR A 42 -3.42 -25.72 8.95
N PRO A 43 -3.23 -25.84 10.28
CA PRO A 43 -3.33 -27.13 10.93
C PRO A 43 -4.77 -27.67 10.82
N SER A 44 -4.89 -28.98 10.62
CA SER A 44 -6.18 -29.66 10.61
C SER A 44 -6.82 -29.62 12.00
N LEU A 45 -8.15 -29.66 12.05
CA LEU A 45 -8.89 -29.63 13.33
C LEU A 45 -8.56 -30.82 14.23
N ASN A 46 -8.14 -31.95 13.65
CA ASN A 46 -7.77 -33.15 14.40
C ASN A 46 -6.43 -32.99 15.15
N LYS A 47 -5.59 -32.02 14.76
CA LYS A 47 -4.31 -31.71 15.41
C LYS A 47 -4.43 -30.65 16.50
N LEU A 48 -5.66 -30.29 16.90
CA LEU A 48 -5.94 -29.21 17.85
C LEU A 48 -6.81 -29.71 18.99
N PRO A 49 -6.72 -29.08 20.18
CA PRO A 49 -7.57 -29.44 21.32
C PRO A 49 -9.07 -29.35 20.99
N PRO A 50 -9.91 -30.27 21.51
CA PRO A 50 -11.36 -30.25 21.29
C PRO A 50 -12.02 -28.90 21.64
N ASN A 51 -11.51 -28.19 22.64
CA ASN A 51 -12.02 -26.89 23.07
C ASN A 51 -11.92 -25.84 21.96
N ILE A 52 -10.86 -25.86 21.13
CA ILE A 52 -10.71 -24.96 19.97
C ILE A 52 -11.74 -25.29 18.91
N LYS A 53 -12.01 -26.58 18.68
CA LYS A 53 -13.07 -27.03 17.75
C LYS A 53 -14.44 -26.53 18.22
N ASN A 54 -14.71 -26.56 19.52
CA ASN A 54 -15.95 -26.05 20.11
C ASN A 54 -16.06 -24.52 19.99
N LEU A 55 -14.98 -23.78 20.24
CA LEU A 55 -14.94 -22.33 20.01
C LEU A 55 -15.25 -21.98 18.55
N ILE A 56 -14.61 -22.67 17.60
CA ILE A 56 -14.86 -22.47 16.16
C ILE A 56 -16.32 -22.78 15.80
N ARG A 57 -16.92 -23.82 16.39
CA ARG A 57 -18.35 -24.13 16.21
C ARG A 57 -19.25 -23.02 16.75
N ALA A 58 -18.98 -22.53 17.97
CA ALA A 58 -19.73 -21.43 18.58
C ALA A 58 -19.66 -20.14 17.75
N ASP A 59 -18.49 -19.83 17.18
CA ASP A 59 -18.32 -18.67 16.31
C ASP A 59 -19.06 -18.81 14.98
N ASN A 60 -19.03 -20.00 14.38
CA ASN A 60 -19.79 -20.27 13.15
C ASN A 60 -21.30 -20.19 13.43
N TYR A 61 -21.75 -20.70 14.57
CA TYR A 61 -23.14 -20.58 15.02
C TYR A 61 -23.55 -19.10 15.18
N ALA A 62 -22.69 -18.27 15.78
CA ALA A 62 -22.92 -16.83 15.90
C ALA A 62 -23.07 -16.14 14.54
N LEU A 63 -22.32 -16.56 13.52
CA LEU A 63 -22.45 -16.03 12.16
C LEU A 63 -23.74 -16.48 11.46
N THR A 64 -24.16 -17.75 11.64
CA THR A 64 -25.38 -18.27 10.99
C THR A 64 -26.65 -17.66 11.59
N HIS A 65 -26.66 -17.43 12.91
CA HIS A 65 -27.78 -16.86 13.66
C HIS A 65 -27.66 -15.34 13.85
N LEU A 66 -26.74 -14.69 13.12
CA LEU A 66 -26.59 -13.25 13.17
C LEU A 66 -27.88 -12.56 12.64
N ASN A 67 -28.36 -11.54 13.32
CA ASN A 67 -29.50 -10.76 12.84
C ASN A 67 -29.11 -9.88 11.65
N TRP A 68 -29.46 -10.32 10.44
CA TRP A 68 -29.15 -9.60 9.20
C TRP A 68 -30.11 -8.43 8.90
N GLY A 69 -31.16 -8.23 9.70
CA GLY A 69 -32.14 -7.15 9.54
C GLY A 69 -31.59 -5.75 9.84
N LEU A 70 -30.45 -5.66 10.54
CA LEU A 70 -29.81 -4.40 10.90
C LEU A 70 -29.16 -3.71 9.68
N ARG A 71 -29.94 -2.92 8.95
CA ARG A 71 -29.43 -2.11 7.84
C ARG A 71 -28.79 -0.82 8.35
N SER A 72 -27.55 -0.58 7.97
CA SER A 72 -26.91 0.73 8.18
C SER A 72 -27.52 1.74 7.21
N LYS A 73 -27.83 2.95 7.68
CA LYS A 73 -28.22 4.07 6.81
C LYS A 73 -27.07 4.37 5.84
N ASN A 74 -27.40 4.61 4.58
CA ASN A 74 -26.39 5.04 3.60
C ASN A 74 -25.98 6.49 3.89
N ASN A 75 -24.70 6.81 3.76
CA ASN A 75 -24.21 8.17 3.89
C ASN A 75 -24.58 9.03 2.69
N LEU A 76 -24.94 8.39 1.57
CA LEU A 76 -25.37 9.07 0.35
C LEU A 76 -26.86 8.83 0.12
N ASN A 77 -27.58 9.90 -0.24
CA ASN A 77 -28.96 9.83 -0.70
C ASN A 77 -29.03 9.26 -2.14
N LYS A 78 -30.25 9.11 -2.69
CA LYS A 78 -30.43 8.52 -4.03
C LYS A 78 -29.80 9.38 -5.14
N GLU A 79 -29.95 10.69 -5.06
CA GLU A 79 -29.41 11.66 -6.02
C GLU A 79 -27.88 11.67 -6.01
N GLU A 80 -27.26 11.72 -4.84
CA GLU A 80 -25.80 11.64 -4.66
C GLU A 80 -25.23 10.31 -5.17
N LEU A 81 -25.96 9.20 -4.99
CA LEU A 81 -25.57 7.92 -5.57
C LEU A 81 -25.65 7.92 -7.09
N GLN A 82 -26.62 8.64 -7.66
CA GLN A 82 -26.79 8.78 -9.10
C GLN A 82 -25.70 9.68 -9.69
N ALA A 83 -25.47 10.86 -9.09
CA ALA A 83 -24.36 11.75 -9.43
C ALA A 83 -23.00 11.05 -9.32
N LEU A 84 -22.79 10.22 -8.29
CA LEU A 84 -21.57 9.42 -8.15
C LEU A 84 -21.38 8.45 -9.33
N LYS A 85 -22.46 7.82 -9.82
CA LYS A 85 -22.37 6.94 -11.01
C LYS A 85 -22.06 7.75 -12.26
N GLU A 86 -22.69 8.90 -12.43
CA GLU A 86 -22.44 9.81 -13.55
C GLU A 86 -20.97 10.25 -13.59
N LEU A 87 -20.43 10.70 -12.45
CA LEU A 87 -19.01 11.05 -12.32
C LEU A 87 -18.08 9.85 -12.60
N GLN A 88 -18.46 8.64 -12.19
CA GLN A 88 -17.66 7.43 -12.46
C GLN A 88 -17.61 7.06 -13.94
N LEU A 89 -18.67 7.37 -14.67
CA LEU A 89 -18.87 7.07 -16.09
C LEU A 89 -18.38 8.19 -17.00
N ASN A 90 -18.31 9.43 -16.52
CA ASN A 90 -17.80 10.55 -17.28
C ASN A 90 -16.31 10.35 -17.60
N LYS A 91 -16.02 10.20 -18.89
CA LYS A 91 -14.65 10.01 -19.40
C LYS A 91 -13.98 11.31 -19.81
N HIS A 92 -14.68 12.44 -19.82
CA HIS A 92 -14.17 13.75 -20.22
C HIS A 92 -13.51 14.50 -19.07
N ILE A 93 -13.68 14.01 -17.84
CA ILE A 93 -13.03 14.56 -16.64
C ILE A 93 -12.02 13.58 -16.04
N VAL A 94 -11.03 14.13 -15.35
CA VAL A 94 -10.04 13.40 -14.57
C VAL A 94 -10.11 13.87 -13.13
N ILE A 95 -10.34 12.93 -12.21
CA ILE A 95 -10.42 13.20 -10.77
C ILE A 95 -9.17 12.62 -10.10
N LYS A 96 -8.40 13.48 -9.42
CA LYS A 96 -7.17 13.11 -8.71
C LYS A 96 -7.13 13.77 -7.32
N PRO A 97 -6.43 13.17 -6.34
CA PRO A 97 -6.07 13.91 -5.15
C PRO A 97 -5.03 14.99 -5.53
N ALA A 98 -5.10 16.13 -4.87
CA ALA A 98 -4.05 17.13 -4.92
C ALA A 98 -2.74 16.56 -4.33
N ASP A 99 -1.61 17.11 -4.78
CA ASP A 99 -0.29 16.72 -4.32
C ASP A 99 -0.07 16.99 -2.81
N LYS A 100 -0.65 18.09 -2.31
CA LYS A 100 -0.60 18.52 -0.90
C LYS A 100 -1.98 19.00 -0.44
N GLY A 101 -2.23 19.00 0.87
CA GLY A 101 -3.43 19.59 1.48
C GLY A 101 -4.70 18.70 1.49
N ASN A 102 -4.62 17.45 1.05
CA ASN A 102 -5.74 16.48 1.03
C ASN A 102 -6.98 16.89 0.18
N ALA A 103 -6.85 17.91 -0.67
CA ALA A 103 -7.90 18.33 -1.59
C ALA A 103 -8.13 17.31 -2.72
N VAL A 104 -9.30 17.40 -3.36
CA VAL A 104 -9.65 16.64 -4.57
C VAL A 104 -9.71 17.64 -5.73
N VAL A 105 -9.08 17.28 -6.85
CA VAL A 105 -9.03 18.10 -8.05
C VAL A 105 -9.80 17.39 -9.15
N ILE A 106 -10.70 18.13 -9.79
CA ILE A 106 -11.44 17.73 -10.98
C ILE A 106 -10.87 18.58 -12.12
N MET A 107 -10.42 17.93 -13.20
CA MET A 107 -9.83 18.60 -14.36
C MET A 107 -10.46 18.06 -15.63
N ASP A 108 -10.48 18.87 -16.68
CA ASP A 108 -10.75 18.38 -18.02
C ASP A 108 -9.68 17.36 -18.42
N ARG A 109 -10.11 16.29 -19.11
CA ARG A 109 -9.21 15.23 -19.56
C ARG A 109 -8.13 15.77 -20.48
N GLU A 110 -8.46 16.74 -21.32
CA GLU A 110 -7.54 17.37 -22.27
C GLU A 110 -6.45 18.15 -21.56
N ASP A 111 -6.80 19.00 -20.59
CA ASP A 111 -5.84 19.76 -19.80
C ASP A 111 -4.90 18.85 -18.99
N TYR A 112 -5.43 17.75 -18.42
CA TYR A 112 -4.63 16.76 -17.71
C TYR A 112 -3.66 16.01 -18.65
N ILE A 113 -4.11 15.64 -19.85
CA ILE A 113 -3.26 14.98 -20.86
C ILE A 113 -2.20 15.95 -21.36
N TRP A 114 -2.55 17.21 -21.59
CA TRP A 114 -1.63 18.25 -22.04
C TRP A 114 -0.48 18.42 -21.04
N GLU A 115 -0.78 18.54 -19.74
CA GLU A 115 0.27 18.66 -18.71
C GLU A 115 1.17 17.42 -18.66
N GLY A 116 0.59 16.21 -18.80
CA GLY A 116 1.37 14.99 -18.87
C GLY A 116 2.30 14.96 -20.08
N LYS A 117 1.79 15.31 -21.26
CA LYS A 117 2.59 15.37 -22.51
C LYS A 117 3.67 16.45 -22.45
N ARG A 118 3.39 17.61 -21.83
CA ARG A 118 4.38 18.67 -21.59
C ARG A 118 5.58 18.16 -20.79
N GLN A 119 5.36 17.40 -19.72
CA GLN A 119 6.45 16.83 -18.93
C GLN A 119 7.19 15.72 -19.69
N LEU A 120 6.45 14.84 -20.38
CA LEU A 120 7.01 13.72 -21.14
C LEU A 120 7.73 14.16 -22.42
N ALA A 121 7.55 15.41 -22.87
CA ALA A 121 8.31 16.01 -23.97
C ALA A 121 9.74 16.39 -23.56
N ASN A 122 10.09 16.37 -22.26
CA ASN A 122 11.43 16.66 -21.80
C ASN A 122 12.40 15.51 -22.14
N GLN A 123 13.16 15.70 -23.22
CA GLN A 123 14.13 14.73 -23.75
C GLN A 123 15.30 14.44 -22.81
N ASN A 124 15.54 15.27 -21.77
CA ASN A 124 16.58 14.97 -20.77
C ASN A 124 16.15 13.88 -19.79
N HIS A 125 14.84 13.61 -19.68
CA HIS A 125 14.29 12.69 -18.68
C HIS A 125 13.54 11.51 -19.30
N TYR A 126 12.93 11.71 -20.49
CA TYR A 126 12.05 10.72 -21.11
C TYR A 126 12.34 10.53 -22.59
N THR A 127 12.10 9.30 -23.07
CA THR A 127 12.13 8.95 -24.49
C THR A 127 10.87 8.17 -24.84
N ALA A 128 10.25 8.47 -25.97
CA ALA A 128 9.08 7.71 -26.45
C ALA A 128 9.51 6.31 -26.92
N LEU A 129 8.67 5.32 -26.68
CA LEU A 129 8.87 3.93 -27.13
C LEU A 129 7.75 3.52 -28.09
N HIS A 130 8.11 2.70 -29.09
CA HIS A 130 7.13 2.07 -29.98
C HIS A 130 6.36 0.96 -29.26
N SER A 131 7.06 0.15 -28.46
CA SER A 131 6.50 -0.97 -27.69
C SER A 131 7.10 -1.01 -26.28
N PRO A 132 6.40 -1.60 -25.30
CA PRO A 132 6.95 -1.78 -23.96
C PRO A 132 8.17 -2.69 -23.96
N ILE A 133 9.09 -2.47 -23.03
CA ILE A 133 10.35 -3.23 -22.90
C ILE A 133 10.40 -4.11 -21.63
N TYR A 134 9.36 -4.06 -20.80
CA TYR A 134 9.26 -4.90 -19.61
C TYR A 134 9.26 -6.42 -19.89
N PRO A 135 8.77 -6.95 -21.04
CA PRO A 135 8.85 -8.38 -21.34
C PRO A 135 10.30 -8.88 -21.44
N GLU A 136 11.17 -8.13 -22.11
CA GLU A 136 12.61 -8.43 -22.21
C GLU A 136 13.28 -8.24 -20.84
N THR A 137 12.92 -7.16 -20.13
CA THR A 137 13.45 -6.85 -18.79
C THR A 137 13.17 -7.98 -17.80
N LYS A 138 11.97 -8.57 -17.85
CA LYS A 138 11.60 -9.73 -17.03
C LYS A 138 12.58 -10.90 -17.24
N ASN A 139 12.97 -11.18 -18.49
CA ASN A 139 13.89 -12.27 -18.79
C ASN A 139 15.30 -11.98 -18.26
N MET A 140 15.79 -10.73 -18.39
CA MET A 140 17.07 -10.31 -17.82
C MET A 140 17.11 -10.50 -16.30
N VAL A 141 16.06 -10.03 -15.60
CA VAL A 141 15.94 -10.20 -14.14
C VAL A 141 15.93 -11.67 -13.77
N LYS A 142 15.19 -12.50 -14.52
CA LYS A 142 15.12 -13.94 -14.26
C LYS A 142 16.49 -14.62 -14.37
N ILE A 143 17.29 -14.32 -15.39
CA ILE A 143 18.64 -14.86 -15.55
C ILE A 143 19.52 -14.49 -14.35
N ILE A 144 19.47 -13.24 -13.89
CA ILE A 144 20.22 -12.79 -12.71
C ILE A 144 19.81 -13.59 -11.47
N LEU A 145 18.49 -13.75 -11.24
CA LEU A 145 17.99 -14.49 -10.09
C LEU A 145 18.35 -15.99 -10.15
N GLU A 146 18.40 -16.59 -11.33
CA GLU A 146 18.83 -17.98 -11.52
C GLU A 146 20.33 -18.15 -11.19
N ASN A 147 21.18 -17.20 -11.61
CA ASN A 147 22.60 -17.19 -11.24
C ASN A 147 22.80 -17.01 -9.73
N MET A 148 22.05 -16.06 -9.12
CA MET A 148 22.07 -15.88 -7.66
C MET A 148 21.68 -17.14 -6.90
N LYS A 149 20.74 -17.93 -7.44
CA LYS A 149 20.37 -19.23 -6.86
C LYS A 149 21.49 -20.26 -7.04
N GLY A 150 22.11 -20.32 -8.22
CA GLY A 150 23.23 -21.22 -8.50
C GLY A 150 24.42 -21.00 -7.55
N GLU A 151 24.70 -19.73 -7.22
CA GLU A 151 25.75 -19.34 -6.28
C GLU A 151 25.30 -19.36 -4.80
N GLY A 152 24.07 -19.77 -4.49
CA GLY A 152 23.60 -19.95 -3.12
C GLY A 152 23.16 -18.68 -2.38
N TYR A 153 23.11 -17.51 -3.02
CA TYR A 153 22.64 -16.27 -2.40
C TYR A 153 21.14 -16.27 -2.10
N ILE A 154 20.35 -16.99 -2.91
CA ILE A 154 18.91 -17.16 -2.71
C ILE A 154 18.50 -18.62 -2.85
N ASN A 155 17.45 -19.02 -2.14
CA ASN A 155 16.87 -20.36 -2.26
C ASN A 155 15.69 -20.40 -3.27
N THR A 156 15.16 -21.61 -3.52
CA THR A 156 14.04 -21.82 -4.47
C THR A 156 12.76 -21.06 -4.09
N GLU A 157 12.47 -20.90 -2.79
CA GLU A 157 11.29 -20.16 -2.32
C GLU A 157 11.45 -18.65 -2.62
N GLN A 158 12.65 -18.12 -2.40
CA GLN A 158 13.00 -16.73 -2.71
C GLN A 158 13.03 -16.48 -4.22
N LEU A 159 13.55 -17.40 -5.03
CA LEU A 159 13.49 -17.30 -6.50
C LEU A 159 12.03 -17.20 -6.98
N LEU A 160 11.15 -18.04 -6.45
CA LEU A 160 9.72 -18.04 -6.78
C LEU A 160 9.03 -16.74 -6.34
N TYR A 161 9.43 -16.21 -5.19
CA TYR A 161 8.91 -14.92 -4.74
C TYR A 161 9.45 -13.77 -5.59
N LEU A 162 10.75 -13.70 -5.88
CA LEU A 162 11.35 -12.56 -6.57
C LEU A 162 11.01 -12.52 -8.06
N SER A 163 10.79 -13.68 -8.68
CA SER A 163 10.33 -13.79 -10.06
C SER A 163 8.85 -13.37 -10.19
N GLU A 164 8.55 -12.50 -11.14
CA GLU A 164 7.18 -12.11 -11.50
C GLU A 164 6.81 -12.73 -12.86
N ASP A 165 5.93 -13.74 -12.83
CA ASP A 165 5.53 -14.50 -14.02
C ASP A 165 4.55 -13.71 -14.91
N SER A 166 3.74 -12.83 -14.33
CA SER A 166 2.75 -12.02 -15.05
C SER A 166 2.86 -10.55 -14.65
N PRO A 167 3.94 -9.85 -15.06
CA PRO A 167 4.16 -8.47 -14.67
C PRO A 167 3.06 -7.58 -15.24
N ARG A 168 2.62 -6.64 -14.41
CA ARG A 168 1.69 -5.60 -14.80
C ARG A 168 2.46 -4.41 -15.36
N GLU A 169 2.00 -3.91 -16.51
CA GLU A 169 2.43 -2.64 -17.10
C GLU A 169 2.41 -1.48 -16.09
N ARG A 170 3.52 -0.74 -16.05
CA ARG A 170 3.61 0.49 -15.25
C ARG A 170 2.72 1.56 -15.85
N ARG A 171 2.16 2.39 -14.98
CA ARG A 171 1.22 3.46 -15.36
C ARG A 171 1.69 4.79 -14.83
N PHE A 172 1.78 5.77 -15.71
CA PHE A 172 2.09 7.14 -15.34
C PHE A 172 0.81 7.91 -15.01
N TYR A 173 0.85 8.70 -13.95
CA TYR A 173 -0.20 9.65 -13.62
C TYR A 173 0.36 10.85 -12.86
N LEU A 174 -0.40 11.94 -12.88
CA LEU A 174 -0.05 13.19 -12.23
C LEU A 174 -0.89 13.41 -10.97
N LEU A 175 -0.28 14.02 -9.96
CA LEU A 175 -0.97 14.64 -8.83
C LEU A 175 -0.89 16.18 -8.97
N PRO A 176 -2.02 16.90 -9.13
CA PRO A 176 -1.97 18.35 -9.34
C PRO A 176 -1.43 19.11 -8.13
N LYS A 177 -0.45 20.00 -8.36
CA LYS A 177 0.19 20.84 -7.33
C LYS A 177 -0.53 22.19 -7.18
N ILE A 178 -1.79 22.15 -6.77
CA ILE A 178 -2.65 23.35 -6.61
C ILE A 178 -2.20 24.32 -5.49
N HIS A 179 -1.20 23.93 -4.70
CA HIS A 179 -0.60 24.75 -3.63
C HIS A 179 0.44 25.74 -4.15
N LYS A 180 0.84 25.63 -5.43
CA LYS A 180 1.72 26.60 -6.08
C LYS A 180 0.90 27.81 -6.51
N ASP A 181 1.53 28.98 -6.53
CA ASP A 181 0.91 30.22 -7.00
C ASP A 181 0.33 30.00 -8.41
N LYS A 182 -0.93 30.44 -8.60
CA LYS A 182 -1.67 30.34 -9.87
C LYS A 182 -0.93 31.02 -11.02
N ALA A 183 -0.12 32.06 -10.75
CA ALA A 183 0.71 32.70 -11.77
C ALA A 183 1.82 31.76 -12.30
N THR A 184 2.31 30.85 -11.44
CA THR A 184 3.38 29.88 -11.75
C THR A 184 2.86 28.54 -12.28
N TRP A 185 1.56 28.43 -12.54
CA TRP A 185 0.98 27.21 -13.06
C TRP A 185 1.45 26.91 -14.49
N SER A 186 1.51 25.64 -14.88
CA SER A 186 1.97 25.23 -16.23
C SER A 186 1.23 25.96 -17.36
N LYS A 187 -0.06 26.24 -17.15
CA LYS A 187 -0.73 27.36 -17.79
C LYS A 187 -1.22 28.30 -16.69
N PRO A 188 -0.75 29.55 -16.63
CA PRO A 188 -1.13 30.50 -15.59
C PRO A 188 -2.66 30.55 -15.41
N GLY A 189 -3.11 30.42 -14.16
CA GLY A 189 -4.53 30.43 -13.79
C GLY A 189 -5.39 29.24 -14.25
N LYS A 190 -4.89 28.37 -15.13
CA LYS A 190 -5.67 27.30 -15.78
C LYS A 190 -5.20 25.89 -15.42
N ILE A 191 -3.94 25.55 -15.68
CA ILE A 191 -3.43 24.17 -15.56
C ILE A 191 -2.33 24.09 -14.50
N PRO A 192 -2.59 23.54 -13.31
CA PRO A 192 -1.57 23.39 -12.28
C PRO A 192 -0.50 22.37 -12.70
N PRO A 193 0.76 22.55 -12.25
CA PRO A 193 1.82 21.60 -12.54
C PRO A 193 1.53 20.25 -11.86
N GLY A 194 1.83 19.15 -12.56
CA GLY A 194 1.64 17.80 -12.02
C GLY A 194 2.88 17.27 -11.29
N ARG A 195 2.72 16.52 -10.18
CA ARG A 195 3.77 15.62 -9.69
C ARG A 195 3.68 14.30 -10.47
N PRO A 196 4.71 13.91 -11.24
CA PRO A 196 4.71 12.64 -11.97
C PRO A 196 4.86 11.46 -11.02
N ILE A 197 4.03 10.43 -11.19
CA ILE A 197 4.12 9.17 -10.45
C ILE A 197 4.05 8.00 -11.43
N VAL A 198 5.00 7.08 -11.32
CA VAL A 198 5.00 5.82 -12.08
C VAL A 198 4.60 4.69 -11.14
N SER A 199 3.40 4.15 -11.33
CA SER A 199 2.89 3.02 -10.54
C SER A 199 3.65 1.73 -10.90
N ASP A 200 4.60 1.35 -10.05
CA ASP A 200 5.39 0.11 -10.18
C ASP A 200 4.70 -1.15 -9.62
N CYS A 201 3.46 -1.06 -9.13
CA CYS A 201 2.77 -2.18 -8.48
C CYS A 201 2.66 -3.42 -9.40
N ASN A 202 3.22 -4.54 -8.93
CA ASN A 202 3.29 -5.83 -9.64
C ASN A 202 4.02 -5.76 -10.99
N SER A 203 4.94 -4.80 -11.19
CA SER A 203 5.86 -4.84 -12.32
C SER A 203 6.89 -5.97 -12.14
N GLU A 204 7.62 -6.27 -13.21
CA GLU A 204 8.75 -7.20 -13.24
C GLU A 204 9.85 -6.84 -12.26
N THR A 205 9.97 -5.56 -11.87
CA THR A 205 10.97 -5.10 -10.90
C THR A 205 10.41 -4.93 -9.48
N TYR A 206 9.09 -5.09 -9.25
CA TYR A 206 8.45 -4.65 -8.00
C TYR A 206 8.96 -5.39 -6.76
N ARG A 207 9.25 -6.69 -6.91
CA ARG A 207 9.71 -7.56 -5.82
C ARG A 207 11.23 -7.50 -5.65
N ILE A 208 11.99 -7.37 -6.74
CA ILE A 208 13.43 -7.10 -6.64
C ILE A 208 13.73 -5.72 -6.04
N ALA A 209 12.85 -4.72 -6.24
CA ALA A 209 13.00 -3.42 -5.59
C ALA A 209 12.89 -3.52 -4.05
N GLU A 210 12.11 -4.48 -3.55
CA GLU A 210 12.05 -4.82 -2.11
C GLU A 210 13.33 -5.49 -1.63
N TYR A 211 13.90 -6.37 -2.47
CA TYR A 211 15.16 -7.04 -2.19
C TYR A 211 16.34 -6.06 -2.13
N ILE A 212 16.42 -5.12 -3.07
CA ILE A 212 17.43 -4.05 -3.07
C ILE A 212 17.28 -3.19 -1.81
N GLU A 213 16.07 -2.74 -1.51
CA GLU A 213 15.78 -1.90 -0.33
C GLU A 213 16.20 -2.56 0.98
N PHE A 214 16.02 -3.88 1.11
CA PHE A 214 16.43 -4.62 2.31
C PHE A 214 17.93 -4.50 2.62
N TYR A 215 18.78 -4.37 1.60
CA TYR A 215 20.23 -4.19 1.78
C TYR A 215 20.65 -2.71 1.77
N LEU A 216 19.94 -1.81 1.08
CA LEU A 216 20.25 -0.38 1.06
C LEU A 216 19.81 0.35 2.33
N ASN A 217 18.66 -0.02 2.91
CA ASN A 217 18.10 0.71 4.06
C ASN A 217 19.02 0.73 5.30
N PRO A 218 19.62 -0.40 5.72
CA PRO A 218 20.48 -0.39 6.91
C PRO A 218 21.68 0.56 6.76
N ILE A 219 22.25 0.65 5.56
CA ILE A 219 23.38 1.55 5.29
C ILE A 219 22.92 2.99 5.11
N SER A 220 21.78 3.24 4.43
CA SER A 220 21.31 4.59 4.07
C SER A 220 21.04 5.52 5.26
N ASN A 221 20.99 4.99 6.48
CA ASN A 221 20.75 5.74 7.71
C ASN A 221 22.03 5.99 8.55
N LEU A 222 23.21 5.53 8.09
CA LEU A 222 24.46 5.59 8.86
C LEU A 222 25.18 6.95 8.80
N HIS A 223 24.77 7.86 7.91
CA HIS A 223 25.41 9.16 7.75
C HIS A 223 25.08 10.12 8.91
N PRO A 224 26.00 11.03 9.30
CA PRO A 224 25.83 11.88 10.48
C PRO A 224 24.65 12.85 10.37
N SER A 225 24.35 13.34 9.17
CA SER A 225 23.22 14.25 8.91
C SER A 225 21.85 13.56 9.00
N TYR A 226 21.76 12.24 9.15
CA TYR A 226 20.50 11.50 9.06
C TYR A 226 19.47 11.92 10.13
N ILE A 227 18.25 12.17 9.64
CA ILE A 227 17.03 12.30 10.44
C ILE A 227 16.01 11.25 9.98
N LYS A 228 15.54 10.44 10.94
CA LYS A 228 14.50 9.44 10.70
C LYS A 228 13.09 10.00 10.59
N ASP A 229 12.74 10.91 11.50
CA ASP A 229 11.43 11.54 11.62
C ASP A 229 11.52 12.77 12.53
N THR A 230 10.39 13.47 12.69
CA THR A 230 10.27 14.65 13.55
C THR A 230 10.69 14.41 14.99
N TYR A 231 10.39 13.24 15.56
CA TYR A 231 10.71 13.00 16.97
C TYR A 231 12.21 12.79 17.16
N HIS A 232 12.85 12.06 16.25
CA HIS A 232 14.31 11.95 16.21
C HIS A 232 15.00 13.30 16.01
N PHE A 233 14.43 14.16 15.15
CA PHE A 233 14.90 15.54 15.00
C PHE A 233 14.82 16.32 16.31
N LEU A 234 13.66 16.30 16.98
CA LEU A 234 13.47 16.95 18.27
C LEU A 234 14.41 16.40 19.36
N GLU A 235 14.64 15.09 19.39
CA GLU A 235 15.59 14.47 20.33
C GLU A 235 17.02 15.00 20.12
N LYS A 236 17.47 15.10 18.87
CA LYS A 236 18.80 15.67 18.55
C LYS A 236 18.89 17.14 18.98
N ILE A 237 17.96 17.97 18.53
CA ILE A 237 18.08 19.43 18.71
C ILE A 237 17.79 19.92 20.13
N LYS A 238 17.04 19.18 20.94
CA LYS A 238 16.78 19.52 22.36
C LYS A 238 18.07 19.61 23.20
N THR A 239 19.13 18.92 22.77
CA THR A 239 20.40 18.88 23.47
C THR A 239 21.40 19.94 22.98
N ILE A 240 21.03 20.70 21.94
CA ILE A 240 21.95 21.61 21.26
C ILE A 240 21.82 23.01 21.86
N LYS A 241 22.95 23.54 22.36
CA LYS A 241 23.09 24.94 22.75
C LYS A 241 23.73 25.72 21.60
N ILE A 242 23.14 26.85 21.22
CA ILE A 242 23.64 27.66 20.09
C ILE A 242 23.98 29.09 20.51
N PRO A 243 24.91 29.76 19.79
CA PRO A 243 25.17 31.19 19.99
C PRO A 243 23.94 32.05 19.70
N GLN A 244 23.79 33.16 20.44
CA GLN A 244 22.69 34.13 20.23
C GLN A 244 22.70 34.72 18.81
N THR A 245 23.90 34.93 18.26
CA THR A 245 24.14 35.49 16.92
C THR A 245 23.96 34.48 15.79
N ALA A 246 23.88 33.18 16.06
CA ALA A 246 23.83 32.16 15.01
C ALA A 246 22.49 32.19 14.27
N PHE A 247 22.52 32.03 12.95
CA PHE A 247 21.33 31.93 12.13
C PHE A 247 20.81 30.49 12.07
N LEU A 248 19.50 30.36 11.89
CA LEU A 248 18.83 29.10 11.60
C LEU A 248 18.55 29.05 10.10
N PHE A 249 18.83 27.93 9.45
CA PHE A 249 18.50 27.77 8.03
C PHE A 249 17.82 26.46 7.74
N THR A 250 17.07 26.47 6.65
CA THR A 250 16.49 25.29 6.01
C THR A 250 16.80 25.32 4.53
N MET A 251 17.00 24.13 3.95
CA MET A 251 17.32 23.94 2.55
C MET A 251 16.40 22.86 1.96
N ASP A 252 15.96 23.02 0.72
CA ASP A 252 15.15 22.05 -0.03
C ASP A 252 15.89 21.69 -1.33
N VAL A 253 16.07 20.39 -1.58
CA VAL A 253 16.72 19.91 -2.80
C VAL A 253 15.70 19.82 -3.93
N GLU A 254 15.90 20.61 -4.98
CA GLU A 254 14.97 20.69 -6.11
C GLU A 254 14.90 19.36 -6.88
N SER A 255 13.71 18.74 -6.88
CA SER A 255 13.40 17.54 -7.67
C SER A 255 14.44 16.42 -7.53
N LEU A 256 14.93 16.18 -6.31
CA LEU A 256 16.00 15.24 -5.97
C LEU A 256 15.98 13.95 -6.81
N TYR A 257 14.88 13.19 -6.76
CA TYR A 257 14.79 11.87 -7.40
C TYR A 257 14.99 11.89 -8.93
N THR A 258 14.50 12.91 -9.64
CA THR A 258 14.62 12.99 -11.10
C THR A 258 15.99 13.49 -11.54
N ASN A 259 16.70 14.17 -10.63
CA ASN A 259 17.94 14.87 -10.91
C ASN A 259 19.19 14.05 -10.59
N ILE A 260 19.10 13.00 -9.75
CA ILE A 260 20.23 12.09 -9.51
C ILE A 260 20.71 11.48 -10.83
N ASP A 261 22.00 11.64 -11.12
CA ASP A 261 22.61 10.98 -12.27
C ASP A 261 22.73 9.48 -12.03
N THR A 262 22.29 8.68 -12.99
CA THR A 262 22.21 7.23 -12.85
C THR A 262 23.60 6.59 -12.66
N ASN A 263 24.62 7.08 -13.38
CA ASN A 263 25.97 6.53 -13.30
C ASN A 263 26.61 6.89 -11.95
N LEU A 264 26.59 8.19 -11.60
CA LEU A 264 27.13 8.66 -10.32
C LEU A 264 26.43 7.99 -9.13
N GLY A 265 25.12 7.76 -9.23
CA GLY A 265 24.38 7.06 -8.19
C GLY A 265 24.78 5.59 -8.07
N LEU A 266 24.95 4.85 -9.18
CA LEU A 266 25.43 3.46 -9.14
C LEU A 266 26.85 3.35 -8.58
N GLU A 267 27.74 4.26 -8.97
CA GLU A 267 29.09 4.37 -8.41
C GLU A 267 29.07 4.66 -6.92
N THR A 268 28.20 5.57 -6.47
CA THR A 268 28.07 5.90 -5.05
C THR A 268 27.60 4.69 -4.24
N ILE A 269 26.64 3.91 -4.74
CA ILE A 269 26.21 2.67 -4.08
C ILE A 269 27.36 1.66 -4.01
N LYS A 270 28.15 1.52 -5.08
CA LYS A 270 29.34 0.66 -5.11
C LYS A 270 30.37 1.07 -4.05
N LEU A 271 30.66 2.37 -3.94
CA LEU A 271 31.57 2.91 -2.92
C LEU A 271 31.05 2.65 -1.50
N TRP A 272 29.75 2.83 -1.28
CA TRP A 272 29.13 2.57 0.03
C TRP A 272 29.11 1.08 0.39
N PHE A 273 28.96 0.21 -0.59
CA PHE A 273 29.10 -1.22 -0.38
C PHE A 273 30.51 -1.60 0.09
N GLN A 274 31.53 -0.95 -0.46
CA GLN A 274 32.92 -1.11 -0.02
C GLN A 274 33.17 -0.51 1.36
N LYS A 275 32.61 0.69 1.66
CA LYS A 275 32.70 1.35 2.97
C LYS A 275 32.03 0.53 4.08
N TYR A 276 30.97 -0.21 3.75
CA TYR A 276 30.21 -1.06 4.67
C TYR A 276 30.07 -2.49 4.13
N PRO A 277 31.12 -3.32 4.24
CA PRO A 277 31.13 -4.68 3.69
C PRO A 277 30.15 -5.60 4.45
N ASN A 278 29.51 -6.51 3.72
CA ASN A 278 28.64 -7.54 4.29
C ASN A 278 28.77 -8.84 3.49
N PRO A 279 29.23 -9.96 4.09
CA PRO A 279 29.48 -11.21 3.38
C PRO A 279 28.20 -11.86 2.83
N ASN A 280 27.03 -11.54 3.40
CA ASN A 280 25.75 -12.07 2.94
C ASN A 280 25.09 -11.18 1.88
N ARG A 281 25.71 -10.05 1.51
CA ARG A 281 25.18 -9.11 0.53
C ARG A 281 25.76 -9.43 -0.85
N PRO A 282 24.93 -9.80 -1.84
CA PRO A 282 25.41 -10.10 -3.19
C PRO A 282 25.63 -8.80 -4.00
N ASP A 283 26.70 -8.06 -3.69
CA ASP A 283 26.95 -6.70 -4.18
C ASP A 283 26.88 -6.59 -5.71
N LYS A 284 27.53 -7.52 -6.42
CA LYS A 284 27.50 -7.61 -7.89
C LYS A 284 26.07 -7.69 -8.43
N TYR A 285 25.27 -8.59 -7.88
CA TYR A 285 23.90 -8.81 -8.34
C TYR A 285 22.96 -7.68 -7.93
N LEU A 286 23.16 -7.08 -6.76
CA LEU A 286 22.39 -5.91 -6.33
C LEU A 286 22.62 -4.71 -7.25
N LEU A 287 23.87 -4.46 -7.66
CA LEU A 287 24.19 -3.41 -8.61
C LEU A 287 23.54 -3.66 -9.98
N GLN A 288 23.57 -4.90 -10.48
CA GLN A 288 22.90 -5.26 -11.73
C GLN A 288 21.38 -5.08 -11.66
N LEU A 289 20.74 -5.55 -10.58
CA LEU A 289 19.29 -5.40 -10.38
C LEU A 289 18.88 -3.93 -10.20
N LEU A 290 19.72 -3.13 -9.52
CA LEU A 290 19.53 -1.70 -9.36
C LEU A 290 19.66 -0.97 -10.69
N GLU A 291 20.69 -1.28 -11.48
CA GLU A 291 20.89 -0.71 -12.81
C GLU A 291 19.70 -0.99 -13.74
N ILE A 292 19.23 -2.24 -13.80
CA ILE A 292 18.02 -2.60 -14.55
C ILE A 292 16.82 -1.76 -14.06
N SER A 293 16.65 -1.64 -12.74
CA SER A 293 15.53 -0.92 -12.16
C SER A 293 15.56 0.59 -12.42
N LEU A 294 16.75 1.17 -12.61
CA LEU A 294 16.97 2.58 -12.94
C LEU A 294 16.84 2.85 -14.44
N ARG A 295 17.45 2.01 -15.29
CA ARG A 295 17.53 2.24 -16.75
C ARG A 295 16.36 1.71 -17.56
N ARG A 296 15.61 0.72 -17.05
CA ARG A 296 14.54 0.03 -17.79
C ARG A 296 13.17 0.25 -17.17
N ASN A 297 12.90 1.49 -16.78
CA ASN A 297 11.62 1.88 -16.16
C ASN A 297 10.67 2.45 -17.21
N ASP A 298 10.13 1.58 -18.06
CA ASP A 298 9.12 1.92 -19.06
C ASP A 298 7.71 1.99 -18.47
N PHE A 299 6.84 2.83 -19.03
CA PHE A 299 5.46 3.00 -18.57
C PHE A 299 4.52 3.48 -19.68
N GLU A 300 3.22 3.29 -19.45
CA GLU A 300 2.15 3.77 -20.34
C GLU A 300 1.53 5.08 -19.84
N PHE A 301 1.32 6.02 -20.76
CA PHE A 301 0.49 7.22 -20.58
C PHE A 301 -0.30 7.53 -21.86
N ASP A 302 -1.62 7.71 -21.73
CA ASP A 302 -2.53 8.03 -22.85
C ASP A 302 -2.37 7.08 -24.04
N SER A 303 -2.22 5.78 -23.75
CA SER A 303 -2.00 4.69 -24.72
C SER A 303 -0.69 4.77 -25.52
N ARG A 304 0.30 5.53 -25.03
CA ARG A 304 1.67 5.56 -25.57
C ARG A 304 2.68 5.10 -24.53
N PHE A 305 3.80 4.53 -24.97
CA PHE A 305 4.87 4.05 -24.11
C PHE A 305 6.03 5.05 -24.05
N TYR A 306 6.64 5.14 -22.88
CA TYR A 306 7.78 6.01 -22.62
C TYR A 306 8.78 5.29 -21.73
N LEU A 307 10.06 5.64 -21.87
CA LEU A 307 11.15 5.22 -21.01
C LEU A 307 11.63 6.41 -20.19
N GLN A 308 11.81 6.23 -18.88
CA GLN A 308 12.59 7.17 -18.08
C GLN A 308 14.08 6.87 -18.25
N ILE A 309 14.85 7.88 -18.68
CA ILE A 309 16.28 7.73 -18.97
C ILE A 309 17.19 8.42 -17.94
N LYS A 310 16.64 9.28 -17.08
CA LYS A 310 17.38 9.99 -16.03
C LYS A 310 16.65 9.96 -14.69
N GLY A 311 17.42 9.89 -13.61
CA GLY A 311 16.92 9.83 -12.25
C GLY A 311 16.31 8.48 -11.88
N THR A 312 15.79 8.39 -10.67
CA THR A 312 15.03 7.24 -10.21
C THR A 312 13.53 7.52 -10.27
N ALA A 313 12.75 6.51 -10.65
CA ALA A 313 11.31 6.63 -10.72
C ALA A 313 10.69 6.82 -9.32
N MET A 314 9.87 7.85 -9.17
CA MET A 314 9.08 8.06 -7.97
C MET A 314 8.07 6.92 -7.81
N GLY A 315 8.26 6.09 -6.79
CA GLY A 315 7.42 4.93 -6.50
C GLY A 315 8.19 3.60 -6.33
N LYS A 316 9.48 3.56 -6.68
CA LYS A 316 10.34 2.40 -6.38
C LYS A 316 10.57 2.29 -4.86
N LYS A 317 10.60 1.06 -4.33
CA LYS A 317 10.82 0.80 -2.90
C LYS A 317 12.18 1.28 -2.41
N PHE A 318 13.24 1.08 -3.22
CA PHE A 318 14.61 1.47 -2.89
C PHE A 318 14.92 2.96 -3.10
N ALA A 319 14.04 3.71 -3.79
CA ALA A 319 14.34 5.07 -4.21
C ALA A 319 14.76 5.99 -3.06
N PRO A 320 14.08 5.99 -1.89
CA PRO A 320 14.47 6.82 -0.75
C PRO A 320 15.85 6.47 -0.21
N SER A 321 16.17 5.18 -0.02
CA SER A 321 17.48 4.74 0.46
C SER A 321 18.59 5.07 -0.54
N TYR A 322 18.34 4.86 -1.83
CA TYR A 322 19.25 5.23 -2.91
C TYR A 322 19.55 6.73 -2.92
N ALA A 323 18.51 7.58 -2.84
CA ALA A 323 18.67 9.02 -2.79
C ALA A 323 19.40 9.48 -1.52
N ASN A 324 19.12 8.88 -0.36
CA ASN A 324 19.80 9.19 0.90
C ASN A 324 21.30 8.88 0.84
N ILE A 325 21.67 7.72 0.28
CA ILE A 325 23.09 7.34 0.12
C ILE A 325 23.79 8.30 -0.83
N PHE A 326 23.17 8.61 -1.97
CA PHE A 326 23.70 9.59 -2.91
C PHE A 326 23.94 10.95 -2.24
N MET A 327 22.91 11.48 -1.56
CA MET A 327 23.01 12.76 -0.88
C MET A 327 24.03 12.75 0.25
N ALA A 328 24.14 11.66 1.02
CA ALA A 328 25.13 11.58 2.09
C ALA A 328 26.58 11.65 1.56
N ASN A 329 26.87 10.99 0.43
CA ASN A 329 28.17 11.10 -0.23
C ASN A 329 28.41 12.50 -0.83
N TRP A 330 27.37 13.12 -1.38
CA TRP A 330 27.43 14.48 -1.90
C TRP A 330 27.67 15.49 -0.77
N GLU A 331 26.99 15.36 0.36
CA GLU A 331 27.13 16.20 1.56
C GLU A 331 28.53 16.13 2.15
N GLU A 332 29.07 14.92 2.34
CA GLU A 332 30.42 14.68 2.89
C GLU A 332 31.45 15.47 2.07
N LYS A 333 31.41 15.34 0.73
CA LYS A 333 32.35 16.04 -0.16
C LYS A 333 32.09 17.55 -0.24
N ALA A 334 30.83 17.97 -0.33
CA ALA A 334 30.48 19.38 -0.50
C ALA A 334 30.80 20.21 0.76
N LEU A 335 30.56 19.64 1.95
CA LEU A 335 30.86 20.28 3.24
C LEU A 335 32.36 20.30 3.55
N ASP A 336 33.11 19.29 3.12
CA ASP A 336 34.56 19.27 3.32
C ASP A 336 35.31 20.20 2.36
N ALA A 337 34.75 20.46 1.18
CA ALA A 337 35.33 21.38 0.19
C ALA A 337 35.16 22.87 0.52
N PHE A 338 34.37 23.24 1.54
CA PHE A 338 34.15 24.64 1.92
C PHE A 338 34.75 24.95 3.30
N PRO A 339 35.46 26.09 3.48
CA PRO A 339 36.21 26.36 4.71
C PRO A 339 35.33 26.59 5.94
N LEU A 340 34.18 27.23 5.80
CA LEU A 340 33.29 27.55 6.92
C LEU A 340 32.14 26.54 7.02
N LYS A 341 32.09 25.78 8.11
CA LYS A 341 31.11 24.70 8.26
C LYS A 341 29.92 25.13 9.13
N PRO A 342 28.69 24.69 8.79
CA PRO A 342 27.56 24.85 9.69
C PRO A 342 27.82 24.13 11.02
N LEU A 343 27.37 24.71 12.13
CA LEU A 343 27.54 24.12 13.47
C LEU A 343 26.79 22.78 13.58
N HIS A 344 25.60 22.74 12.99
CA HIS A 344 24.81 21.53 12.84
C HIS A 344 24.19 21.48 11.45
N TYR A 345 24.11 20.27 10.90
CA TYR A 345 23.54 20.00 9.59
C TYR A 345 22.80 18.66 9.62
N TYR A 346 21.49 18.71 9.43
CA TYR A 346 20.60 17.57 9.52
C TYR A 346 19.68 17.50 8.29
N ARG A 347 19.44 16.30 7.78
CA ARG A 347 18.65 16.07 6.58
C ARG A 347 17.62 14.96 6.80
N PHE A 348 16.38 15.27 6.44
CA PHE A 348 15.30 14.32 6.25
C PHE A 348 14.97 14.26 4.76
N LEU A 349 15.43 13.21 4.07
CA LEU A 349 15.27 13.06 2.61
C LEU A 349 15.78 14.29 1.84
N ASP A 350 14.89 15.10 1.29
CA ASP A 350 15.10 16.33 0.51
C ASP A 350 15.12 17.61 1.38
N ASP A 351 14.55 17.57 2.58
CA ASP A 351 14.52 18.69 3.52
C ASP A 351 15.79 18.69 4.40
N ILE A 352 16.50 19.82 4.45
CA ILE A 352 17.69 20.05 5.26
C ILE A 352 17.42 21.15 6.29
N TRP A 353 17.98 21.00 7.48
CA TRP A 353 17.99 21.97 8.56
C TRP A 353 19.42 22.16 9.08
N GLY A 354 19.78 23.38 9.46
CA GLY A 354 21.07 23.62 10.10
C GLY A 354 21.18 24.93 10.85
N ILE A 355 22.33 25.10 11.48
CA ILE A 355 22.71 26.28 12.25
C ILE A 355 23.97 26.87 11.64
N TRP A 356 23.92 28.16 11.32
CA TRP A 356 25.03 28.90 10.73
C TRP A 356 25.61 29.90 11.74
N PRO A 357 26.84 29.71 12.21
CA PRO A 357 27.42 30.57 13.26
C PRO A 357 28.12 31.82 12.71
N PHE A 358 28.27 31.96 11.40
CA PHE A 358 29.02 33.06 10.76
C PHE A 358 28.09 34.13 10.18
N THR A 359 28.66 35.06 9.41
CA THR A 359 27.91 36.16 8.80
C THR A 359 26.95 35.65 7.71
N MET A 360 25.96 36.48 7.40
CA MET A 360 25.02 36.22 6.30
C MET A 360 25.73 36.19 4.93
N GLU A 361 26.77 37.00 4.75
CA GLU A 361 27.56 37.01 3.50
C GLU A 361 28.28 35.68 3.28
N ASP A 362 28.88 35.13 4.34
CA ASP A 362 29.53 33.82 4.29
C ASP A 362 28.53 32.70 4.01
N PHE A 363 27.30 32.82 4.54
CA PHE A 363 26.25 31.86 4.21
C PHE A 363 25.87 31.89 2.73
N ILE A 364 25.79 33.08 2.12
CA ILE A 364 25.48 33.20 0.69
C ILE A 364 26.59 32.56 -0.14
N LYS A 365 27.87 32.76 0.23
CA LYS A 365 29.02 32.09 -0.39
C LYS A 365 28.92 30.56 -0.26
N PHE A 366 28.58 30.07 0.93
CA PHE A 366 28.35 28.65 1.19
C PHE A 366 27.20 28.07 0.33
N ALA A 367 26.06 28.75 0.29
CA ALA A 367 24.90 28.32 -0.50
C ALA A 367 25.18 28.33 -2.01
N ASN A 368 25.95 29.29 -2.49
CA ASN A 368 26.40 29.34 -3.89
C ASN A 368 27.36 28.18 -4.19
N HIS A 369 28.32 27.89 -3.30
CA HIS A 369 29.20 26.73 -3.41
C HIS A 369 28.41 25.42 -3.51
N LEU A 370 27.41 25.20 -2.64
CA LEU A 370 26.57 24.01 -2.73
C LEU A 370 25.86 23.89 -4.09
N ASN A 371 25.37 25.00 -4.65
CA ASN A 371 24.68 25.03 -5.93
C ASN A 371 25.61 24.86 -7.15
N THR A 372 26.91 25.16 -7.02
CA THR A 372 27.89 24.96 -8.09
C THR A 372 28.67 23.65 -7.97
N PHE A 373 28.64 22.99 -6.81
CA PHE A 373 29.40 21.78 -6.53
C PHE A 373 29.03 20.59 -7.45
N THR A 374 27.76 20.46 -7.83
CA THR A 374 27.32 19.39 -8.76
C THR A 374 26.22 19.92 -9.68
N PRO A 375 26.39 19.90 -11.01
CA PRO A 375 25.42 20.48 -11.96
C PRO A 375 24.01 19.92 -11.87
N SER A 376 23.85 18.71 -11.37
CA SER A 376 22.54 18.04 -11.25
C SER A 376 21.79 18.37 -9.97
N ILE A 377 22.44 18.90 -8.93
CA ILE A 377 21.81 19.16 -7.63
C ILE A 377 21.67 20.67 -7.44
N ARG A 378 20.44 21.12 -7.19
CA ARG A 378 20.12 22.51 -6.91
C ARG A 378 19.36 22.60 -5.61
N ILE A 379 19.69 23.59 -4.79
CA ILE A 379 19.16 23.79 -3.44
C ILE A 379 18.53 25.18 -3.36
N GLN A 380 17.29 25.21 -2.87
CA GLN A 380 16.65 26.42 -2.38
C GLN A 380 16.88 26.54 -0.88
N TYR A 381 17.14 27.73 -0.38
CA TYR A 381 17.37 27.94 1.04
C TYR A 381 16.48 29.04 1.61
N ASN A 382 16.26 28.96 2.92
CA ASN A 382 15.66 30.00 3.73
C ASN A 382 16.45 30.10 5.03
N ILE A 383 16.90 31.30 5.39
CA ILE A 383 17.73 31.56 6.56
C ILE A 383 17.14 32.73 7.34
N HIS A 384 17.01 32.55 8.66
CA HIS A 384 16.43 33.53 9.57
C HIS A 384 17.19 33.58 10.88
N GLY A 385 17.23 34.76 11.50
CA GLY A 385 17.84 34.96 12.80
C GLY A 385 17.01 34.41 13.97
N THR A 386 15.70 34.22 13.79
CA THR A 386 14.74 33.99 14.89
C THR A 386 14.02 32.66 14.82
N GLU A 387 13.43 32.28 13.67
CA GLU A 387 12.68 31.03 13.52
C GLU A 387 12.75 30.45 12.11
N VAL A 388 12.68 29.13 12.00
CA VAL A 388 12.55 28.40 10.73
C VAL A 388 11.58 27.22 10.86
N ASN A 389 10.97 26.86 9.73
CA ASN A 389 10.03 25.74 9.63
C ASN A 389 10.73 24.50 9.10
N PHE A 390 10.70 23.40 9.86
CA PHE A 390 11.26 22.12 9.43
C PHE A 390 10.31 20.98 9.77
N LEU A 391 9.99 20.14 8.78
CA LEU A 391 8.99 19.08 8.87
C LEU A 391 7.62 19.63 9.34
N ASP A 392 7.12 19.15 10.48
CA ASP A 392 5.90 19.61 11.15
C ASP A 392 6.17 20.45 12.40
N THR A 393 7.35 21.08 12.47
CA THR A 393 7.79 21.91 13.59
C THR A 393 8.26 23.29 13.14
N ILE A 394 8.16 24.25 14.06
CA ILE A 394 8.84 25.54 13.99
C ILE A 394 9.89 25.52 15.10
N THR A 395 11.17 25.64 14.72
CA THR A 395 12.29 25.84 15.66
C THR A 395 12.53 27.33 15.78
N TYR A 396 12.55 27.87 17.00
CA TYR A 396 12.67 29.31 17.21
C TYR A 396 13.46 29.68 18.47
N LYS A 397 13.96 30.92 18.50
CA LYS A 397 14.63 31.55 19.63
C LYS A 397 13.61 32.22 20.54
N GLY A 398 12.97 31.44 21.41
CA GLY A 398 11.96 31.92 22.35
C GLY A 398 12.53 32.36 23.69
N THR A 399 11.66 32.41 24.71
CA THR A 399 12.05 32.80 26.07
C THR A 399 12.99 31.78 26.72
N HIS A 400 12.83 30.48 26.42
CA HIS A 400 13.73 29.45 26.93
C HIS A 400 15.12 29.60 26.33
N PHE A 401 15.20 29.91 25.03
CA PHE A 401 16.46 30.19 24.35
C PHE A 401 17.21 31.38 24.94
N ASN A 402 16.51 32.49 25.20
CA ASN A 402 17.15 33.69 25.76
C ASN A 402 17.80 33.42 27.13
N ASN A 403 17.20 32.53 27.93
CA ASN A 403 17.70 32.21 29.28
C ASN A 403 18.76 31.11 29.30
N THR A 404 18.73 30.16 28.35
CA THR A 404 19.51 28.91 28.45
C THR A 404 20.42 28.64 27.25
N GLY A 405 20.11 29.24 26.09
CA GLY A 405 20.73 28.95 24.80
C GLY A 405 20.17 27.71 24.09
N PHE A 406 19.12 27.05 24.60
CA PHE A 406 18.43 25.93 23.95
C PHE A 406 17.22 26.41 23.12
N LEU A 407 17.03 25.85 21.93
CA LEU A 407 15.94 26.23 21.03
C LEU A 407 14.56 25.85 21.58
N ASP A 408 13.55 26.64 21.21
CA ASP A 408 12.14 26.38 21.47
C ASP A 408 11.45 25.74 20.25
N PHE A 409 10.36 25.01 20.52
CA PHE A 409 9.64 24.23 19.50
C PHE A 409 8.13 24.41 19.58
N LYS A 410 7.49 24.59 18.44
CA LYS A 410 6.02 24.61 18.31
C LYS A 410 5.58 23.88 17.04
N VAL A 411 4.31 23.48 16.99
CA VAL A 411 3.75 22.76 15.83
C VAL A 411 3.61 23.72 14.64
N TYR A 412 4.08 23.30 13.47
CA TYR A 412 3.82 24.02 12.23
C TYR A 412 2.51 23.54 11.58
N PHE A 413 1.63 24.48 11.25
CA PHE A 413 0.42 24.22 10.45
C PHE A 413 0.60 24.88 9.09
N LYS A 414 0.64 24.07 8.02
CA LYS A 414 0.73 24.59 6.66
C LYS A 414 -0.55 25.36 6.32
N GLU A 415 -0.42 26.53 5.72
CA GLU A 415 -1.57 27.35 5.26
C GLU A 415 -2.47 26.60 4.28
N THR A 416 -1.89 25.68 3.52
CA THR A 416 -2.61 24.84 2.54
C THR A 416 -3.26 23.59 3.15
N ASP A 417 -3.14 23.38 4.46
CA ASP A 417 -3.85 22.29 5.13
C ASP A 417 -5.34 22.61 5.22
N THR A 418 -6.15 21.86 4.46
CA THR A 418 -7.62 21.96 4.52
C THR A 418 -8.18 21.48 5.86
N HIS A 419 -7.32 20.94 6.73
CA HIS A 419 -7.68 20.33 8.01
C HIS A 419 -8.86 19.35 7.87
N SER A 420 -8.87 18.59 6.76
CA SER A 420 -9.91 17.63 6.37
C SER A 420 -9.91 16.39 7.26
N LEU A 421 -9.99 16.59 8.57
CA LEU A 421 -10.19 15.55 9.57
C LEU A 421 -11.58 14.93 9.42
N LEU A 422 -11.68 13.68 9.86
CA LEU A 422 -12.85 12.84 9.69
C LEU A 422 -14.11 13.50 10.25
N HIS A 423 -15.17 13.64 9.44
CA HIS A 423 -16.44 14.20 9.89
C HIS A 423 -17.12 13.30 10.94
N LYS A 424 -17.76 13.90 11.95
CA LYS A 424 -18.38 13.16 13.06
C LYS A 424 -19.53 12.26 12.63
N THR A 425 -20.23 12.60 11.55
CA THR A 425 -21.35 11.81 11.00
C THR A 425 -20.90 10.70 10.04
N SER A 426 -19.60 10.56 9.77
CA SER A 426 -19.12 9.52 8.87
C SER A 426 -19.36 8.10 9.43
N PHE A 427 -19.32 7.09 8.56
CA PHE A 427 -19.62 5.72 8.97
C PHE A 427 -18.36 4.98 9.44
N HIS A 428 -17.92 5.28 10.66
CA HIS A 428 -16.72 4.73 11.29
C HIS A 428 -16.98 4.25 12.73
N PRO A 429 -16.13 3.34 13.27
CA PRO A 429 -16.20 2.95 14.67
C PRO A 429 -16.13 4.14 15.63
N LYS A 430 -16.93 4.15 16.69
CA LYS A 430 -17.01 5.26 17.66
C LYS A 430 -15.64 5.63 18.27
N HIS A 431 -14.78 4.65 18.50
CA HIS A 431 -13.45 4.87 19.08
C HIS A 431 -12.48 5.58 18.11
N THR A 432 -12.68 5.47 16.79
CA THR A 432 -11.84 6.11 15.77
C THR A 432 -11.81 7.63 15.94
N TYR A 433 -12.96 8.24 16.22
CA TYR A 433 -13.06 9.69 16.46
C TYR A 433 -12.22 10.16 17.64
N ARG A 434 -12.26 9.41 18.75
CA ARG A 434 -11.46 9.74 19.93
C ARG A 434 -9.98 9.48 19.68
N GLY A 435 -9.66 8.41 18.94
CA GLY A 435 -8.30 8.08 18.51
C GLY A 435 -7.66 9.20 17.69
N ILE A 436 -8.38 9.78 16.72
CA ILE A 436 -7.89 10.90 15.90
C ILE A 436 -7.52 12.11 16.79
N VAL A 437 -8.43 12.51 17.69
CA VAL A 437 -8.17 13.63 18.60
C VAL A 437 -6.99 13.34 19.51
N LYS A 438 -6.96 12.16 20.15
CA LYS A 438 -5.84 11.74 21.00
C LYS A 438 -4.51 11.71 20.26
N SER A 439 -4.48 11.23 19.02
CA SER A 439 -3.24 11.20 18.24
C SER A 439 -2.69 12.60 17.94
N GLN A 440 -3.57 13.58 17.70
CA GLN A 440 -3.13 14.96 17.50
C GLN A 440 -2.67 15.60 18.81
N LEU A 441 -3.39 15.37 19.91
CA LEU A 441 -2.96 15.84 21.23
C LEU A 441 -1.59 15.25 21.62
N LEU A 442 -1.38 13.95 21.38
CA LEU A 442 -0.09 13.31 21.62
C LEU A 442 1.03 13.92 20.75
N ARG A 443 0.74 14.18 19.47
CA ARG A 443 1.68 14.85 18.56
C ARG A 443 2.05 16.24 19.08
N PHE A 444 1.07 17.06 19.44
CA PHE A 444 1.31 18.42 19.95
C PHE A 444 2.10 18.38 21.26
N HIS A 445 1.76 17.47 22.17
CA HIS A 445 2.44 17.33 23.46
C HIS A 445 3.91 16.93 23.31
N ARG A 446 4.24 16.11 22.30
CA ARG A 446 5.63 15.70 22.02
C ARG A 446 6.45 16.80 21.35
N ILE A 447 5.79 17.64 20.53
CA ILE A 447 6.45 18.69 19.74
C ILE A 447 6.67 19.97 20.56
N CYS A 448 5.66 20.47 21.26
CA CYS A 448 5.74 21.78 21.91
C CYS A 448 6.74 21.77 23.08
N SER A 449 7.61 22.79 23.16
CA SER A 449 8.52 22.98 24.30
C SER A 449 7.79 23.40 25.57
N ASP A 450 6.71 24.16 25.44
CA ASP A 450 5.93 24.67 26.58
C ASP A 450 4.42 24.38 26.49
N GLN A 451 3.78 24.48 27.66
CA GLN A 451 2.36 24.21 27.84
C GLN A 451 1.45 25.24 27.15
N ASN A 452 1.89 26.49 26.99
CA ASN A 452 1.13 27.54 26.31
C ASN A 452 1.02 27.24 24.81
N GLN A 453 2.11 26.84 24.15
CA GLN A 453 2.12 26.42 22.75
C GLN A 453 1.26 25.18 22.53
N PHE A 454 1.33 24.20 23.44
CA PHE A 454 0.42 23.05 23.42
C PHE A 454 -1.05 23.48 23.51
N CYS A 455 -1.39 24.41 24.39
CA CYS A 455 -2.74 24.95 24.54
C CYS A 455 -3.21 25.68 23.27
N LYS A 456 -2.34 26.50 22.65
CA LYS A 456 -2.62 27.20 21.39
C LYS A 456 -2.92 26.22 20.25
N ALA A 457 -2.04 25.24 20.03
CA ALA A 457 -2.25 24.21 19.01
C ALA A 457 -3.55 23.40 19.23
N THR A 458 -3.86 23.08 20.50
CA THR A 458 -5.10 22.40 20.88
C THR A 458 -6.34 23.25 20.61
N LYS A 459 -6.30 24.55 20.88
CA LYS A 459 -7.39 25.49 20.58
C LYS A 459 -7.67 25.54 19.07
N THR A 460 -6.62 25.64 18.25
CA THR A 460 -6.73 25.61 16.78
C THR A 460 -7.39 24.31 16.31
N LEU A 461 -6.89 23.15 16.75
CA LEU A 461 -7.47 21.85 16.42
C LEU A 461 -8.96 21.74 16.81
N PHE A 462 -9.32 22.22 18.00
CA PHE A 462 -10.70 22.16 18.48
C PHE A 462 -11.61 23.08 17.68
N SER A 463 -11.13 24.25 17.26
CA SER A 463 -11.87 25.14 16.36
C SER A 463 -12.23 24.43 15.06
N VAL A 464 -11.26 23.79 14.42
CA VAL A 464 -11.49 23.02 13.19
C VAL A 464 -12.42 21.83 13.44
N LEU A 465 -12.18 21.01 14.46
CA LEU A 465 -13.02 19.82 14.70
C LEU A 465 -14.47 20.17 15.00
N ARG A 466 -14.75 21.34 15.58
CA ARG A 466 -16.12 21.82 15.76
C ARG A 466 -16.85 22.01 14.43
N THR A 467 -16.20 22.55 13.40
CA THR A 467 -16.79 22.66 12.05
C THR A 467 -16.99 21.30 11.37
N ARG A 468 -16.32 20.25 11.89
CA ARG A 468 -16.50 18.85 11.47
C ARG A 468 -17.55 18.07 12.27
N GLY A 469 -18.34 18.76 13.11
CA GLY A 469 -19.45 18.18 13.88
C GLY A 469 -19.06 17.58 15.23
N TYR A 470 -17.86 17.86 15.77
CA TYR A 470 -17.45 17.39 17.09
C TYR A 470 -17.99 18.31 18.19
N SER A 471 -18.71 17.75 19.17
CA SER A 471 -19.24 18.54 20.28
C SER A 471 -18.14 19.00 21.25
N ARG A 472 -18.34 20.16 21.88
CA ARG A 472 -17.43 20.69 22.91
C ARG A 472 -17.23 19.70 24.07
N SER A 473 -18.31 19.05 24.52
CA SER A 473 -18.27 18.05 25.59
C SER A 473 -17.38 16.86 25.22
N PHE A 474 -17.50 16.33 24.00
CA PHE A 474 -16.68 15.24 23.51
C PHE A 474 -15.19 15.60 23.47
N LEU A 475 -14.86 16.80 22.98
CA LEU A 475 -13.49 17.29 22.88
C LEU A 475 -12.86 17.50 24.26
N ARG A 476 -13.58 18.17 25.19
CA ARG A 476 -13.14 18.37 26.58
C ARG A 476 -12.94 17.05 27.31
N TYR A 477 -13.89 16.12 27.19
CA TYR A 477 -13.76 14.79 27.76
C TYR A 477 -12.53 14.05 27.21
N THR A 478 -12.28 14.16 25.91
CA THR A 478 -11.12 13.52 25.27
C THR A 478 -9.81 14.10 25.78
N LEU A 479 -9.71 15.42 25.91
CA LEU A 479 -8.53 16.09 26.48
C LEU A 479 -8.31 15.70 27.94
N LYS A 480 -9.35 15.79 28.78
CA LYS A 480 -9.28 15.39 30.20
C LYS A 480 -8.79 13.96 30.35
N SER A 481 -9.28 13.07 29.49
CA SER A 481 -8.86 11.67 29.53
C SER A 481 -7.45 11.46 28.98
N PHE A 482 -7.01 12.23 27.98
CA PHE A 482 -5.63 12.17 27.50
C PHE A 482 -4.64 12.56 28.61
N LEU A 483 -4.93 13.63 29.36
CA LEU A 483 -4.09 14.08 30.46
C LEU A 483 -4.05 13.11 31.65
N LYS A 484 -5.07 12.25 31.80
CA LYS A 484 -5.16 11.26 32.89
C LYS A 484 -4.56 9.89 32.55
N GLU A 485 -4.48 9.51 31.29
CA GLU A 485 -4.12 8.14 30.90
C GLU A 485 -2.61 7.91 30.97
N LYS A 486 -2.16 7.05 31.89
CA LYS A 486 -0.85 6.39 31.79
C LYS A 486 -0.91 5.33 30.67
N PRO A 487 0.13 5.17 29.83
CA PRO A 487 0.12 4.14 28.79
C PRO A 487 -0.03 2.76 29.45
N PRO A 488 -0.95 1.89 28.96
CA PRO A 488 -1.09 0.56 29.52
C PRO A 488 0.14 -0.29 29.18
N THR A 489 0.73 -0.94 30.18
CA THR A 489 1.76 -1.97 30.00
C THR A 489 1.11 -3.17 29.33
N GLN A 490 1.25 -3.31 28.02
CA GLN A 490 0.53 -4.33 27.26
C GLN A 490 1.27 -5.67 27.35
N THR A 491 0.88 -6.50 28.31
CA THR A 491 1.49 -7.83 28.56
C THR A 491 0.85 -8.98 27.76
N GLN A 492 -0.35 -8.78 27.20
CA GLN A 492 -1.11 -9.82 26.49
C GLN A 492 -0.88 -9.84 24.98
N LYS A 493 -0.77 -11.04 24.41
CA LYS A 493 -0.65 -11.24 22.95
C LYS A 493 -2.00 -11.06 22.26
N ILE A 494 -2.02 -10.30 21.16
CA ILE A 494 -3.27 -9.91 20.49
C ILE A 494 -3.61 -10.84 19.33
N ILE A 495 -4.85 -11.35 19.31
CA ILE A 495 -5.43 -12.05 18.15
C ILE A 495 -6.51 -11.16 17.51
N PRO A 496 -6.23 -10.50 16.36
CA PRO A 496 -7.19 -9.59 15.76
C PRO A 496 -8.25 -10.33 14.92
N MET A 497 -9.52 -10.05 15.22
CA MET A 497 -10.65 -10.32 14.32
C MET A 497 -10.81 -9.13 13.37
N ILE A 498 -10.36 -9.30 12.12
CA ILE A 498 -10.34 -8.25 11.12
C ILE A 498 -11.57 -8.38 10.21
N SER A 499 -12.48 -7.42 10.27
CA SER A 499 -13.67 -7.37 9.42
C SER A 499 -13.89 -6.00 8.80
N THR A 500 -14.62 -5.92 7.69
CA THR A 500 -14.99 -4.61 7.12
C THR A 500 -16.07 -3.96 7.98
N PHE A 501 -15.90 -2.69 8.35
CA PHE A 501 -16.81 -2.01 9.28
C PHE A 501 -18.25 -1.97 8.77
N SER A 502 -19.16 -2.51 9.57
CA SER A 502 -20.62 -2.49 9.37
C SER A 502 -21.34 -2.81 10.68
N THR A 503 -22.64 -2.52 10.77
CA THR A 503 -23.46 -2.89 11.94
C THR A 503 -23.37 -4.38 12.24
N ASN A 504 -23.52 -5.22 11.21
CA ASN A 504 -23.40 -6.69 11.31
C ASN A 504 -22.02 -7.13 11.78
N SER A 505 -20.94 -6.50 11.28
CA SER A 505 -19.57 -6.82 11.72
C SER A 505 -19.33 -6.48 13.19
N VAL A 506 -19.97 -5.41 13.71
CA VAL A 506 -19.86 -5.01 15.11
C VAL A 506 -20.55 -6.02 16.00
N GLN A 507 -21.77 -6.42 15.63
CA GLN A 507 -22.50 -7.45 16.37
C GLN A 507 -21.74 -8.78 16.38
N LEU A 508 -21.28 -9.25 15.22
CA LEU A 508 -20.50 -10.48 15.12
C LEU A 508 -19.22 -10.42 15.97
N ASN A 509 -18.47 -9.32 15.89
CA ASN A 509 -17.24 -9.17 16.68
C ASN A 509 -17.51 -9.14 18.19
N ARG A 510 -18.68 -8.66 18.65
CA ARG A 510 -19.07 -8.77 20.06
C ARG A 510 -19.32 -10.23 20.44
N LEU A 511 -20.09 -10.96 19.64
CA LEU A 511 -20.37 -12.38 19.89
C LEU A 511 -19.10 -13.22 19.94
N ILE A 512 -18.17 -13.04 18.99
CA ILE A 512 -16.88 -13.74 18.97
C ILE A 512 -16.06 -13.43 20.22
N LYS A 513 -16.03 -12.17 20.66
CA LYS A 513 -15.34 -11.80 21.91
C LYS A 513 -15.97 -12.48 23.13
N CYS A 514 -17.30 -12.52 23.22
CA CYS A 514 -18.00 -13.23 24.29
C CYS A 514 -17.69 -14.73 24.26
N ASN A 515 -17.72 -15.36 23.09
CA ASN A 515 -17.37 -16.78 22.93
C ASN A 515 -15.94 -17.06 23.39
N PHE A 516 -14.98 -16.20 23.02
CA PHE A 516 -13.59 -16.36 23.45
C PHE A 516 -13.42 -16.15 24.95
N GLN A 517 -14.12 -15.18 25.54
CA GLN A 517 -14.06 -14.95 26.98
C GLN A 517 -14.62 -16.15 27.76
N LYS A 518 -15.72 -16.75 27.30
CA LYS A 518 -16.25 -18.03 27.84
C LYS A 518 -15.29 -19.21 27.62
N PHE A 519 -14.55 -19.21 26.51
CA PHE A 519 -13.53 -20.22 26.26
C PHE A 519 -12.36 -20.10 27.25
N LEU A 520 -11.92 -18.88 27.56
CA LEU A 520 -10.86 -18.62 28.53
C LEU A 520 -11.26 -19.01 29.97
N THR A 521 -12.52 -18.85 30.36
CA THR A 521 -12.97 -19.28 31.70
C THR A 521 -12.93 -20.80 31.87
N ASN A 522 -12.99 -21.55 30.76
CA ASN A 522 -13.16 -23.01 30.79
C ASN A 522 -11.90 -23.76 30.37
N THR A 523 -10.80 -23.07 30.05
CA THR A 523 -9.57 -23.70 29.53
C THR A 523 -8.31 -22.93 29.91
N ASN A 524 -7.17 -23.61 30.03
CA ASN A 524 -5.86 -22.95 30.19
C ASN A 524 -5.17 -22.60 28.86
N ILE A 525 -5.86 -22.82 27.74
CA ILE A 525 -5.31 -22.63 26.39
C ILE A 525 -5.44 -21.15 26.01
N LEU A 526 -4.38 -20.55 25.47
CA LEU A 526 -4.34 -19.14 25.05
C LEU A 526 -4.65 -18.12 26.18
N GLN A 527 -4.42 -18.44 27.46
CA GLN A 527 -4.71 -17.55 28.60
C GLN A 527 -4.05 -16.17 28.53
N HIS A 528 -2.85 -16.09 27.95
CA HIS A 528 -2.14 -14.82 27.76
C HIS A 528 -2.55 -14.07 26.49
N HIS A 529 -3.64 -14.48 25.83
CA HIS A 529 -4.13 -13.86 24.59
C HIS A 529 -5.39 -13.03 24.81
N LYS A 530 -5.52 -11.97 24.01
CA LYS A 530 -6.70 -11.13 23.95
C LYS A 530 -7.19 -10.96 22.53
N ILE A 531 -8.50 -11.05 22.33
CA ILE A 531 -9.11 -10.69 21.06
C ILE A 531 -9.40 -9.20 20.98
N ILE A 532 -9.00 -8.60 19.88
CA ILE A 532 -9.43 -7.26 19.50
C ILE A 532 -10.29 -7.30 18.24
N ALA A 533 -11.22 -6.35 18.15
CA ALA A 533 -11.96 -6.10 16.93
C ALA A 533 -11.19 -5.06 16.13
N ALA A 534 -10.71 -5.43 14.95
CA ALA A 534 -10.04 -4.53 14.04
C ALA A 534 -10.90 -4.37 12.79
N TYR A 535 -11.09 -3.12 12.35
CA TYR A 535 -12.01 -2.83 11.25
C TYR A 535 -11.26 -2.31 10.03
N ARG A 536 -11.50 -2.95 8.88
CA ARG A 536 -11.10 -2.41 7.57
C ARG A 536 -12.08 -1.32 7.16
N ARG A 537 -11.54 -0.25 6.55
CA ARG A 537 -12.34 0.84 5.98
C ARG A 537 -13.19 0.35 4.80
N ASN A 538 -14.36 0.95 4.63
CA ASN A 538 -15.16 0.78 3.41
C ASN A 538 -14.53 1.55 2.24
N LYS A 539 -14.93 1.20 1.01
CA LYS A 539 -14.56 1.99 -0.18
C LYS A 539 -15.16 3.39 -0.05
N ASN A 540 -14.30 4.41 -0.09
CA ASN A 540 -14.71 5.82 -0.04
C ASN A 540 -14.81 6.40 -1.46
N LEU A 541 -15.15 7.69 -1.56
CA LEU A 541 -15.26 8.39 -2.85
C LEU A 541 -13.94 8.36 -3.65
N LYS A 542 -12.80 8.52 -2.96
CA LYS A 542 -11.47 8.44 -3.59
C LYS A 542 -11.25 7.08 -4.27
N ASP A 543 -11.57 5.96 -3.60
CA ASP A 543 -11.42 4.62 -4.20
C ASP A 543 -12.35 4.38 -5.40
N ARG A 544 -13.44 5.15 -5.50
CA ARG A 544 -14.47 5.02 -6.54
C ARG A 544 -14.22 5.91 -7.75
N LEU A 545 -13.70 7.11 -7.54
CA LEU A 545 -13.56 8.16 -8.55
C LEU A 545 -12.13 8.30 -9.07
N VAL A 546 -11.13 8.09 -8.22
CA VAL A 546 -9.72 8.25 -8.61
C VAL A 546 -9.22 6.98 -9.27
N LYS A 547 -8.87 7.07 -10.54
CA LYS A 547 -8.31 5.97 -11.34
C LYS A 547 -6.86 6.29 -11.70
N SER A 548 -5.96 5.29 -11.67
CA SER A 548 -4.58 5.51 -12.10
C SER A 548 -4.46 5.61 -13.61
N LYS A 549 -5.16 4.74 -14.36
CA LYS A 549 -5.22 4.71 -15.83
C LYS A 549 -6.37 5.60 -16.32
N LEU A 550 -6.12 6.36 -17.38
CA LEU A 550 -7.17 7.10 -18.07
C LEU A 550 -8.14 6.10 -18.75
N PRO A 551 -9.46 6.26 -18.59
CA PRO A 551 -10.42 5.42 -19.30
C PRO A 551 -10.32 5.69 -20.80
N SER A 552 -10.32 4.63 -21.62
CA SER A 552 -10.36 4.76 -23.08
C SER A 552 -11.69 5.39 -23.51
N LEU A 553 -11.63 6.37 -24.42
CA LEU A 553 -12.83 6.98 -25.00
C LEU A 553 -13.60 5.98 -25.86
N THR A 554 -12.89 5.13 -26.60
CA THR A 554 -13.50 4.00 -27.33
C THR A 554 -14.22 3.06 -26.39
N SER A 555 -15.51 2.85 -26.64
CA SER A 555 -16.31 1.85 -25.96
C SER A 555 -15.78 0.48 -26.36
N LYS A 556 -15.24 -0.28 -25.40
CA LYS A 556 -15.27 -1.74 -25.56
C LYS A 556 -16.75 -2.12 -25.59
N GLN A 557 -17.21 -2.72 -26.68
CA GLN A 557 -18.57 -3.26 -26.80
C GLN A 557 -18.93 -3.98 -25.49
N LYS A 558 -20.07 -3.62 -24.89
CA LYS A 558 -20.63 -4.37 -23.77
C LYS A 558 -20.81 -5.81 -24.25
N GLU A 559 -19.98 -6.71 -23.76
CA GLU A 559 -20.17 -8.14 -23.99
C GLU A 559 -21.58 -8.52 -23.55
N GLU A 560 -22.34 -9.15 -24.45
CA GLU A 560 -23.60 -9.78 -24.13
C GLU A 560 -23.43 -10.67 -22.89
N ARG A 561 -24.30 -10.47 -21.90
CA ARG A 561 -24.35 -11.32 -20.73
C ARG A 561 -24.83 -12.71 -21.16
N ASN A 562 -23.89 -13.59 -21.49
CA ASN A 562 -24.18 -15.01 -21.65
C ASN A 562 -24.69 -15.54 -20.29
N LYS A 563 -26.00 -15.84 -20.17
CA LYS A 563 -26.69 -16.19 -18.91
C LYS A 563 -26.02 -17.34 -18.13
N THR A 564 -25.24 -18.16 -18.83
CA THR A 564 -24.54 -19.34 -18.31
C THR A 564 -23.21 -19.01 -17.63
N PHE A 565 -22.53 -17.94 -18.05
CA PHE A 565 -21.29 -17.48 -17.41
C PHE A 565 -21.61 -16.54 -16.25
N GLN A 566 -21.11 -16.87 -15.06
CA GLN A 566 -21.28 -16.06 -13.86
C GLN A 566 -19.91 -15.69 -13.28
N PRO A 567 -19.42 -14.45 -13.48
CA PRO A 567 -18.21 -14.02 -12.78
C PRO A 567 -18.50 -14.03 -11.27
N ARG A 568 -17.66 -14.74 -10.50
CA ARG A 568 -17.82 -14.89 -9.05
C ARG A 568 -16.60 -14.33 -8.34
N THR A 569 -16.85 -13.43 -7.39
CA THR A 569 -15.82 -12.97 -6.44
C THR A 569 -15.53 -14.02 -5.36
N TRP A 570 -16.51 -14.87 -5.08
CA TRP A 570 -16.46 -15.86 -4.00
C TRP A 570 -16.88 -17.23 -4.52
N VAL A 571 -16.09 -18.24 -4.18
CA VAL A 571 -16.40 -19.64 -4.42
C VAL A 571 -16.53 -20.32 -3.08
N THR A 572 -17.57 -21.12 -2.91
CA THR A 572 -17.83 -21.86 -1.68
C THR A 572 -17.64 -23.35 -1.96
N ASN A 573 -16.80 -24.02 -1.19
CA ASN A 573 -16.74 -25.48 -1.20
C ASN A 573 -18.08 -26.03 -0.71
N HIS A 574 -18.75 -26.83 -1.54
CA HIS A 574 -20.09 -27.30 -1.24
C HIS A 574 -20.16 -28.15 0.04
N SER A 575 -19.14 -28.99 0.28
CA SER A 575 -19.07 -29.94 1.38
C SER A 575 -18.71 -29.26 2.71
N THR A 576 -17.58 -28.56 2.75
CA THR A 576 -17.04 -27.94 3.98
C THR A 576 -17.63 -26.56 4.27
N LYS A 577 -18.34 -25.99 3.29
CA LYS A 577 -18.83 -24.61 3.28
C LYS A 577 -17.72 -23.56 3.47
N GLN A 578 -16.45 -23.93 3.26
CA GLN A 578 -15.33 -22.98 3.23
C GLN A 578 -15.48 -22.02 2.05
N ILE A 579 -15.06 -20.76 2.22
CA ILE A 579 -15.16 -19.73 1.18
C ILE A 579 -13.77 -19.33 0.72
N TYR A 580 -13.59 -19.26 -0.59
CA TYR A 580 -12.39 -18.79 -1.26
C TYR A 580 -12.72 -17.53 -2.05
N LYS A 581 -11.81 -16.55 -1.99
CA LYS A 581 -11.92 -15.32 -2.76
C LYS A 581 -11.19 -15.50 -4.09
N ILE A 582 -11.85 -15.19 -5.20
CA ILE A 582 -11.20 -15.10 -6.51
C ILE A 582 -10.58 -13.71 -6.62
N THR A 583 -9.26 -13.66 -6.82
CA THR A 583 -8.48 -12.42 -6.84
C THR A 583 -8.38 -11.81 -8.23
N GLU A 584 -8.59 -12.61 -9.28
CA GLU A 584 -8.48 -12.22 -10.67
C GLU A 584 -9.84 -11.81 -11.26
N ILE A 585 -9.83 -10.89 -12.21
CA ILE A 585 -11.02 -10.53 -12.99
C ILE A 585 -11.05 -11.44 -14.21
N LEU A 586 -11.83 -12.51 -14.12
CA LEU A 586 -11.97 -13.51 -15.18
C LEU A 586 -13.24 -13.24 -15.98
N THR A 587 -13.12 -13.22 -17.30
CA THR A 587 -14.23 -13.02 -18.24
C THR A 587 -14.48 -14.30 -19.02
N SER A 588 -15.60 -14.37 -19.72
CA SER A 588 -15.97 -15.54 -20.51
C SER A 588 -14.91 -15.88 -21.60
N LYS A 589 -14.16 -14.87 -22.06
CA LYS A 589 -13.08 -14.99 -23.05
C LYS A 589 -11.73 -15.39 -22.48
N THR A 590 -11.57 -15.49 -21.16
CA THR A 590 -10.27 -15.83 -20.58
C THR A 590 -9.79 -17.21 -21.06
N THR A 591 -8.56 -17.24 -21.58
CA THR A 591 -7.82 -18.43 -22.04
C THR A 591 -6.83 -18.89 -20.99
N ASN A 592 -6.27 -20.10 -21.16
CA ASN A 592 -5.23 -20.66 -20.29
C ASN A 592 -5.58 -20.58 -18.78
N CYS A 593 -6.70 -21.21 -18.41
CA CYS A 593 -7.31 -21.01 -17.09
C CYS A 593 -7.91 -22.28 -16.49
N ILE A 594 -8.15 -22.21 -15.17
CA ILE A 594 -8.96 -23.15 -14.39
C ILE A 594 -10.36 -22.54 -14.22
N TYR A 595 -11.39 -23.33 -14.47
CA TYR A 595 -12.79 -22.94 -14.32
C TYR A 595 -13.53 -23.89 -13.39
N LEU A 596 -14.67 -23.41 -12.89
CA LEU A 596 -15.61 -24.14 -12.07
C LEU A 596 -16.96 -24.19 -12.77
N ILE A 597 -17.51 -25.38 -12.94
CA ILE A 597 -18.91 -25.62 -13.27
C ILE A 597 -19.64 -25.96 -11.97
N SER A 598 -20.80 -25.33 -11.76
CA SER A 598 -21.67 -25.60 -10.61
C SER A 598 -23.11 -25.80 -11.06
N CYS A 599 -23.80 -26.75 -10.42
CA CYS A 599 -25.22 -26.99 -10.64
C CYS A 599 -26.07 -26.07 -9.76
N ALA A 600 -26.99 -25.32 -10.37
CA ALA A 600 -27.89 -24.41 -9.64
C ALA A 600 -28.97 -25.14 -8.82
N LYS A 601 -29.23 -26.43 -9.10
CA LYS A 601 -30.25 -27.24 -8.40
C LYS A 601 -29.72 -27.91 -7.14
N CYS A 602 -28.57 -28.59 -7.21
CA CYS A 602 -28.01 -29.37 -6.09
C CYS A 602 -26.64 -28.88 -5.59
N THR A 603 -26.08 -27.83 -6.21
CA THR A 603 -24.81 -27.19 -5.83
C THR A 603 -23.55 -28.06 -5.92
N LYS A 604 -23.63 -29.27 -6.51
CA LYS A 604 -22.45 -30.06 -6.91
C LYS A 604 -21.55 -29.25 -7.85
N GLN A 605 -20.26 -29.52 -7.78
CA GLN A 605 -19.19 -28.73 -8.41
C GLN A 605 -18.24 -29.63 -9.21
N TYR A 606 -17.78 -29.10 -10.34
CA TYR A 606 -16.74 -29.66 -11.20
C TYR A 606 -15.66 -28.60 -11.43
N VAL A 607 -14.40 -28.96 -11.28
CA VAL A 607 -13.24 -28.13 -11.64
C VAL A 607 -12.63 -28.67 -12.93
N GLY A 608 -12.35 -27.79 -13.88
CA GLY A 608 -11.67 -28.17 -15.12
C GLY A 608 -10.61 -27.16 -15.54
N GLN A 609 -9.71 -27.57 -16.43
CA GLN A 609 -8.73 -26.69 -17.11
C GLN A 609 -9.01 -26.52 -18.60
N THR A 610 -8.56 -25.40 -19.18
CA THR A 610 -8.61 -25.15 -20.63
C THR A 610 -7.46 -24.27 -21.09
N LYS A 611 -6.87 -24.59 -22.26
CA LYS A 611 -6.00 -23.67 -23.01
C LYS A 611 -6.83 -22.63 -23.76
N ASN A 612 -7.97 -23.05 -24.31
CA ASN A 612 -8.92 -22.23 -25.07
C ASN A 612 -9.74 -21.32 -24.15
N SER A 613 -10.57 -20.45 -24.73
CA SER A 613 -11.46 -19.57 -23.96
C SER A 613 -12.48 -20.38 -23.13
N MET A 614 -12.90 -19.86 -21.97
CA MET A 614 -13.95 -20.50 -21.17
C MET A 614 -15.26 -20.66 -21.93
N VAL A 615 -15.62 -19.73 -22.82
CA VAL A 615 -16.81 -19.85 -23.68
C VAL A 615 -16.68 -21.04 -24.63
N THR A 616 -15.53 -21.20 -25.29
CA THR A 616 -15.27 -22.35 -26.14
C THR A 616 -15.39 -23.65 -25.35
N ARG A 617 -14.82 -23.70 -24.14
CA ARG A 617 -14.89 -24.90 -23.29
C ARG A 617 -16.31 -25.17 -22.78
N LEU A 618 -17.09 -24.12 -22.49
CA LEU A 618 -18.49 -24.25 -22.12
C LEU A 618 -19.31 -24.87 -23.26
N TYR A 619 -19.12 -24.42 -24.50
CA TYR A 619 -19.81 -24.99 -25.65
C TYR A 619 -19.48 -26.47 -25.84
N GLN A 620 -18.22 -26.88 -25.63
CA GLN A 620 -17.82 -28.29 -25.67
C GLN A 620 -18.58 -29.14 -24.63
N HIS A 621 -18.66 -28.67 -23.38
CA HIS A 621 -19.45 -29.35 -22.34
C HIS A 621 -20.94 -29.45 -22.73
N GLN A 622 -21.52 -28.35 -23.21
CA GLN A 622 -22.93 -28.33 -23.64
C GLN A 622 -23.19 -29.27 -24.83
N TYR A 623 -22.26 -29.33 -25.77
CA TYR A 623 -22.32 -30.24 -26.91
C TYR A 623 -22.28 -31.71 -26.44
N ASN A 624 -21.34 -32.07 -25.57
CA ASN A 624 -21.23 -33.44 -25.04
C ASN A 624 -22.52 -33.85 -24.30
N ILE A 625 -23.10 -32.94 -23.52
CA ILE A 625 -24.36 -33.19 -22.81
C ILE A 625 -25.55 -33.33 -23.79
N ARG A 626 -25.70 -32.45 -24.79
CA ARG A 626 -26.83 -32.52 -25.75
C ARG A 626 -26.79 -33.79 -26.60
N HIS A 627 -25.60 -34.15 -27.06
CA HIS A 627 -25.40 -35.27 -27.98
C HIS A 627 -25.02 -36.57 -27.26
N HIS A 628 -25.17 -36.63 -25.93
CA HIS A 628 -24.88 -37.82 -25.12
C HIS A 628 -23.50 -38.42 -25.41
N LYS A 629 -22.48 -37.56 -25.59
CA LYS A 629 -21.08 -37.99 -25.72
C LYS A 629 -20.44 -38.03 -24.33
N GLU A 630 -19.51 -38.96 -24.12
CA GLU A 630 -18.81 -39.13 -22.84
C GLU A 630 -19.75 -39.39 -21.65
N ILE A 631 -20.81 -40.17 -21.87
CA ILE A 631 -21.82 -40.52 -20.84
C ILE A 631 -21.17 -41.13 -19.59
N ASN A 632 -20.00 -41.74 -19.71
CA ASN A 632 -19.29 -42.32 -18.57
C ASN A 632 -18.83 -41.26 -17.54
N THR A 633 -18.66 -40.00 -17.95
CA THR A 633 -18.20 -38.92 -17.07
C THR A 633 -19.31 -38.45 -16.13
N HIS A 634 -18.98 -38.22 -14.86
CA HIS A 634 -19.96 -37.79 -13.86
C HIS A 634 -20.60 -36.43 -14.18
N ILE A 635 -19.88 -35.53 -14.86
CA ILE A 635 -20.42 -34.24 -15.27
C ILE A 635 -21.53 -34.38 -16.32
N VAL A 636 -21.36 -35.27 -17.31
CA VAL A 636 -22.35 -35.48 -18.36
C VAL A 636 -23.60 -36.15 -17.78
N LYS A 637 -23.45 -37.27 -17.05
CA LYS A 637 -24.59 -37.94 -16.38
C LYS A 637 -25.41 -36.96 -15.54
N HIS A 638 -24.71 -36.14 -14.75
CA HIS A 638 -25.36 -35.18 -13.85
C HIS A 638 -26.21 -34.13 -14.58
N PHE A 639 -25.70 -33.55 -15.66
CA PHE A 639 -26.42 -32.49 -16.38
C PHE A 639 -27.43 -33.02 -17.41
N LEU A 640 -27.39 -34.31 -17.77
CA LEU A 640 -28.50 -35.00 -18.43
C LEU A 640 -29.73 -35.05 -17.50
N GLU A 641 -29.53 -35.42 -16.22
CA GLU A 641 -30.60 -35.45 -15.21
C GLU A 641 -31.07 -34.04 -14.80
N HIS A 642 -30.13 -33.13 -14.53
CA HIS A 642 -30.45 -31.81 -13.98
C HIS A 642 -30.80 -30.76 -15.05
N GLY A 643 -30.49 -31.03 -16.32
CA GLY A 643 -30.70 -30.13 -17.45
C GLY A 643 -29.68 -28.99 -17.55
N LEU A 644 -29.36 -28.58 -18.78
CA LEU A 644 -28.38 -27.53 -19.09
C LEU A 644 -28.73 -26.15 -18.53
N THR A 645 -30.00 -25.86 -18.27
CA THR A 645 -30.44 -24.59 -17.68
C THR A 645 -29.97 -24.42 -16.23
N SER A 646 -29.53 -25.49 -15.58
CA SER A 646 -28.95 -25.47 -14.23
C SER A 646 -27.42 -25.27 -14.22
N LEU A 647 -26.76 -25.37 -15.37
CA LEU A 647 -25.30 -25.28 -15.49
C LEU A 647 -24.83 -23.83 -15.38
N ARG A 648 -23.89 -23.55 -14.48
CA ARG A 648 -23.23 -22.25 -14.36
C ARG A 648 -21.72 -22.43 -14.39
N ILE A 649 -21.02 -21.68 -15.25
CA ILE A 649 -19.56 -21.68 -15.33
C ILE A 649 -19.00 -20.36 -14.78
N SER A 650 -17.87 -20.45 -14.08
CA SER A 650 -17.13 -19.31 -13.54
C SER A 650 -15.63 -19.59 -13.58
N GLY A 651 -14.80 -18.57 -13.81
CA GLY A 651 -13.34 -18.73 -13.73
C GLY A 651 -12.86 -18.82 -12.28
N LEU A 652 -11.84 -19.64 -12.03
CA LEU A 652 -11.15 -19.73 -10.74
C LEU A 652 -9.79 -19.03 -10.75
N GLN A 653 -9.00 -19.24 -11.80
CA GLN A 653 -7.63 -18.73 -11.90
C GLN A 653 -7.14 -18.80 -13.35
N SER A 654 -6.29 -17.87 -13.79
CA SER A 654 -5.70 -17.87 -15.13
C SER A 654 -4.26 -17.37 -15.13
N ASP A 655 -3.46 -17.87 -16.07
CA ASP A 655 -2.11 -17.38 -16.32
C ASP A 655 -1.73 -17.75 -17.75
N GLN A 656 -1.41 -16.75 -18.57
CA GLN A 656 -1.09 -16.99 -19.98
C GLN A 656 0.23 -17.74 -20.16
N SER A 657 1.12 -17.72 -19.16
CA SER A 657 2.41 -18.43 -19.18
C SER A 657 2.31 -19.92 -18.79
N TRP A 658 1.13 -20.41 -18.40
CA TRP A 658 0.99 -21.79 -17.95
C TRP A 658 1.19 -22.80 -19.09
N THR A 659 2.13 -23.72 -18.85
CA THR A 659 2.25 -24.97 -19.59
C THR A 659 1.11 -25.91 -19.22
N LEU A 660 0.89 -26.98 -20.00
CA LEU A 660 -0.10 -28.01 -19.67
C LEU A 660 0.14 -28.59 -18.27
N HIS A 661 1.39 -28.88 -17.92
CA HIS A 661 1.76 -29.42 -16.61
C HIS A 661 1.41 -28.46 -15.47
N LYS A 662 1.68 -27.15 -15.63
CA LYS A 662 1.28 -26.13 -14.65
C LYS A 662 -0.24 -26.07 -14.49
N ARG A 663 -1.00 -26.10 -15.60
CA ARG A 663 -2.48 -26.14 -15.55
C ARG A 663 -3.01 -27.36 -14.80
N LEU A 664 -2.54 -28.56 -15.14
CA LEU A 664 -2.97 -29.81 -14.48
C LEU A 664 -2.67 -29.81 -12.97
N ARG A 665 -1.50 -29.29 -12.58
CA ARG A 665 -1.17 -29.11 -11.15
C ARG A 665 -2.14 -28.17 -10.44
N MET A 666 -2.51 -27.06 -11.08
CA MET A 666 -3.44 -26.09 -10.51
C MET A 666 -4.89 -26.61 -10.50
N GLU A 667 -5.29 -27.37 -11.50
CA GLU A 667 -6.56 -28.10 -11.53
C GLU A 667 -6.66 -29.07 -10.34
N LYS A 668 -5.66 -29.94 -10.15
CA LYS A 668 -5.60 -30.86 -9.00
C LYS A 668 -5.66 -30.14 -7.65
N HIS A 669 -4.98 -29.00 -7.55
CA HIS A 669 -5.03 -28.14 -6.36
C HIS A 669 -6.44 -27.60 -6.08
N TRP A 670 -7.15 -27.12 -7.11
CA TRP A 670 -8.52 -26.62 -6.97
C TRP A 670 -9.54 -27.73 -6.71
N ILE A 671 -9.38 -28.91 -7.32
CA ILE A 671 -10.17 -30.11 -7.02
C ILE A 671 -10.05 -30.46 -5.53
N ALA A 672 -8.83 -30.49 -5.00
CA ALA A 672 -8.60 -30.76 -3.57
C ALA A 672 -9.17 -29.66 -2.65
N LYS A 673 -9.03 -28.38 -3.01
CA LYS A 673 -9.58 -27.26 -2.23
C LYS A 673 -11.12 -27.26 -2.18
N LEU A 674 -11.76 -27.57 -3.30
CA LEU A 674 -13.22 -27.53 -3.41
C LEU A 674 -13.90 -28.86 -3.12
N ASP A 675 -13.13 -29.94 -2.89
CA ASP A 675 -13.61 -31.29 -2.61
C ASP A 675 -14.57 -31.78 -3.70
N THR A 676 -14.16 -31.61 -4.96
CA THR A 676 -15.03 -31.84 -6.14
C THR A 676 -14.92 -33.24 -6.73
N LYS A 677 -14.15 -34.14 -6.12
CA LYS A 677 -14.13 -35.56 -6.49
C LYS A 677 -15.47 -36.23 -6.20
N TYR A 678 -15.85 -37.19 -7.03
CA TYR A 678 -17.00 -38.05 -6.78
C TYR A 678 -16.83 -38.80 -5.43
N PRO A 679 -17.89 -39.06 -4.64
CA PRO A 679 -19.31 -38.74 -4.86
C PRO A 679 -19.72 -37.31 -4.48
N LYS A 680 -18.82 -36.54 -3.84
CA LYS A 680 -19.14 -35.21 -3.29
C LYS A 680 -19.23 -34.12 -4.36
N GLY A 681 -18.48 -34.26 -5.45
CA GLY A 681 -18.56 -33.43 -6.64
C GLY A 681 -18.72 -34.24 -7.93
N LEU A 682 -18.20 -33.71 -9.02
CA LEU A 682 -18.38 -34.22 -10.38
C LEU A 682 -17.06 -34.50 -11.10
N ASN A 683 -15.92 -34.29 -10.45
CA ASN A 683 -14.62 -34.74 -10.96
C ASN A 683 -14.45 -36.23 -10.72
N GLU A 684 -13.79 -36.90 -11.66
CA GLU A 684 -13.34 -38.29 -11.53
C GLU A 684 -12.22 -38.42 -10.49
N ASP A 685 -11.98 -39.64 -10.04
CA ASP A 685 -11.03 -39.96 -8.96
C ASP A 685 -9.55 -39.78 -9.35
#